data_AF-A0A964BRX6-F1
#
_entry.id   AF-A0A964BRX6-F1
#
_cell.length_a   1.000
_cell.length_b   1.000
_cell.length_c   1.000
_cell.angle_alpha   90.00
_cell.angle_beta   90.00
_cell.angle_gamma   90.00
#
_symmetry.space_group_name_H-M   'P 1'
#
loop_
_entity.id
_entity.type
_entity.pdbx_description
1 polymer ?
#
loop_
_entity_poly.entity_id
_entity_poly.type
_entity_poly.pdbx_seq_one_letter_code
_entity_poly.pdbx_strand_id
1 'polypeptide(L)'
;MQNNNQSPALQFEGEYNFGTEGQPGVYDRRTISLWFKVDELQNNQELVIYEENGTTEGLNIYVKDSRLFFDTWNQTGNEWSGSYASSNAITSDTWHHVGLILDRELENDFIAYLDGTNIDEGEGNPTDKVDVGIGGLSPSGELEEDSVNSGYSVKNIGVYDRVLTQAELELIFDPNYEPEPVKDSAVTIENTEVILLASRLLANDLDANGDRLTIKGVGNATDGQVAQNSDGNIIFTPAFGFSGEASFEYIVEDNAGKASTATVTVDVLSENRSVPIGTGLHRVEGVSPELPFLNGIKTAPGWLTQDYNVTTDDQGNFINVWNTAENNLLDLDENGWIKTIPDPEDDPQYSSVGMLLYRNLNYYPDGKYVVLYEGEGSIEYNFDARIDQSESAPGRHVLNVNPSSNGVWLRITDTDPNETGDYIRNIRVVPEEYEDIAEETYNPDFINTIANFDTLNYLNWAGINSSTEIEWSDRSTPKSSIFAEDLVSIEEMVELANQTQTNPWFHLPHQATDEYVTNFAEYVAENLNPELDVYLEYSHEIWNPSYDQARWIREEGEAQWSDNSFVGGFGKRLDWYSQRTVEVTQIWEEVFAEEKERVIGIVGGEAANTATIDRILEYNWAEDPLSNEEYGIDAIAIAPDTASYLENPAIADEVASWTTDSDGGIDKLFTELTEGGLVSNSPSGGAFQQAYDYTETYSNIADLENLDLITYEVGQKLPVNFGGNNNQAIKNLFNTAKRDPRMEELSQEYFTTLSETGADLSTSFNDPNAYNQWGSWWKMDENNLNGSTKLETITSLIAKNDYSLAPQIGVLESNLSRLNLILEGDSLELATNYTDVNTEEEHSFKLDWGDNSEVVEEQQDPLLGKAGDISASHIYDREGNYTVSLTITDQQEKVAQEDISFSVAKKITIDWKPYSTSQQTDLGENGQVQVAIFGREDFAVTDIEPTSVKASDRKNALLNEDGVSASADLTESRDVNGDGFADLIFSFDKAILRSAIATDDESMINDNELYLFGSNSALDSGFFLGME
;
A
#
# COMPACT_ATOMS: atom_id res chain seq x y z
N MET A 1 -40.87 30.02 -4.90
CA MET A 1 -42.33 29.91 -5.18
C MET A 1 -42.70 30.83 -6.34
N GLN A 2 -43.48 30.35 -7.32
CA GLN A 2 -43.82 31.03 -8.60
C GLN A 2 -44.88 32.15 -8.48
N ASN A 3 -44.80 33.20 -9.34
CA ASN A 3 -45.97 33.69 -10.11
C ASN A 3 -45.65 34.64 -11.31
N ASN A 4 -45.98 34.14 -12.52
CA ASN A 4 -46.58 34.75 -13.74
C ASN A 4 -46.43 36.24 -14.17
N ASN A 5 -45.80 36.43 -15.35
CA ASN A 5 -46.12 37.32 -16.50
C ASN A 5 -46.58 38.78 -16.28
N GLN A 6 -45.69 39.77 -16.51
CA GLN A 6 -45.65 40.74 -17.64
C GLN A 6 -44.58 41.84 -17.39
N SER A 7 -43.78 42.18 -18.43
CA SER A 7 -42.69 43.18 -18.53
C SER A 7 -41.34 42.81 -17.87
N PRO A 8 -40.18 43.28 -18.40
CA PRO A 8 -38.86 42.77 -18.00
C PRO A 8 -38.54 43.24 -16.59
N ALA A 9 -38.80 42.36 -15.62
CA ALA A 9 -38.41 42.55 -14.24
C ALA A 9 -36.87 42.46 -14.15
N LEU A 10 -36.28 43.34 -13.33
CA LEU A 10 -34.91 43.22 -12.81
C LEU A 10 -34.60 41.75 -12.51
N GLN A 11 -33.60 41.18 -13.19
CA GLN A 11 -33.07 39.86 -12.83
C GLN A 11 -32.07 40.04 -11.69
N PHE A 12 -32.51 39.75 -10.47
CA PHE A 12 -31.64 39.55 -9.32
C PHE A 12 -31.26 38.06 -9.27
N GLU A 13 -29.96 37.75 -9.40
CA GLU A 13 -29.40 36.42 -9.15
C GLU A 13 -28.39 36.54 -7.99
N GLY A 14 -28.64 35.86 -6.87
CA GLY A 14 -27.73 35.79 -5.70
C GLY A 14 -28.43 35.71 -4.34
N GLU A 15 -27.83 34.99 -3.38
CA GLU A 15 -28.27 34.92 -1.98
C GLU A 15 -27.89 36.19 -1.20
N TYR A 16 -28.81 36.66 -0.35
CA TYR A 16 -28.58 37.79 0.56
C TYR A 16 -27.95 37.30 1.86
N ASN A 17 -26.66 37.60 2.09
CA ASN A 17 -26.04 37.45 3.40
C ASN A 17 -26.15 38.75 4.19
N PHE A 18 -27.17 38.86 5.05
CA PHE A 18 -27.12 39.82 6.16
C PHE A 18 -26.32 39.18 7.29
N GLY A 19 -25.16 39.74 7.63
CA GLY A 19 -24.62 39.57 8.98
C GLY A 19 -25.68 40.06 9.98
N THR A 20 -26.23 39.16 10.78
CA THR A 20 -27.30 39.48 11.74
C THR A 20 -26.76 40.13 13.01
N GLU A 21 -27.60 40.98 13.61
CA GLU A 21 -27.50 41.58 14.96
C GLU A 21 -26.77 42.93 15.10
N GLY A 22 -27.49 44.02 14.82
CA GLY A 22 -27.16 45.35 15.31
C GLY A 22 -28.32 46.33 15.12
N GLN A 23 -28.65 47.12 16.14
CA GLN A 23 -29.48 48.32 15.94
C GLN A 23 -28.84 49.20 14.84
N PRO A 24 -29.60 50.01 14.07
CA PRO A 24 -29.04 50.90 13.05
C PRO A 24 -27.98 51.79 13.72
N GLY A 25 -26.73 51.48 13.45
CA GLY A 25 -25.55 52.09 14.03
C GLY A 25 -24.67 52.63 12.91
N VAL A 26 -24.06 53.76 13.17
CA VAL A 26 -23.03 54.35 12.31
C VAL A 26 -21.81 53.44 12.40
N TYR A 27 -21.41 52.83 11.29
CA TYR A 27 -20.15 52.09 11.25
C TYR A 27 -19.03 53.07 10.89
N ASP A 28 -18.05 53.20 11.77
CA ASP A 28 -16.87 54.02 11.52
C ASP A 28 -16.00 53.47 10.38
N ARG A 29 -16.22 52.21 9.98
CA ARG A 29 -15.51 51.46 8.94
C ARG A 29 -16.46 50.48 8.25
N ARG A 30 -16.55 50.49 6.91
CA ARG A 30 -17.40 49.56 6.14
C ARG A 30 -16.93 49.42 4.69
N THR A 31 -17.39 48.36 4.03
CA THR A 31 -17.17 48.14 2.60
C THR A 31 -18.49 47.85 1.90
N ILE A 32 -18.71 48.45 0.73
CA ILE A 32 -19.81 48.12 -0.18
C ILE A 32 -19.20 47.48 -1.42
N SER A 33 -19.70 46.32 -1.81
CA SER A 33 -19.24 45.54 -2.95
C SER A 33 -20.44 45.14 -3.80
N LEU A 34 -20.41 45.35 -5.11
CA LEU A 34 -21.46 44.87 -6.00
C LEU A 34 -20.97 44.70 -7.42
N TRP A 35 -21.63 43.81 -8.16
CA TRP A 35 -21.48 43.70 -9.61
C TRP A 35 -22.63 44.45 -10.29
N PHE A 36 -22.33 45.17 -11.37
CA PHE A 36 -23.32 45.86 -12.18
C PHE A 36 -23.04 45.71 -13.68
N LYS A 37 -24.07 45.81 -14.50
CA LYS A 37 -23.99 45.81 -15.96
C LYS A 37 -24.93 46.86 -16.51
N VAL A 38 -24.47 47.76 -17.37
CA VAL A 38 -25.31 48.82 -17.98
C VAL A 38 -25.60 48.45 -19.43
N ASP A 39 -26.86 48.32 -19.81
CA ASP A 39 -27.27 47.85 -21.15
C ASP A 39 -26.83 48.82 -22.25
N GLU A 40 -27.03 50.14 -22.05
CA GLU A 40 -26.59 51.21 -22.95
C GLU A 40 -26.10 52.43 -22.15
N LEU A 41 -24.94 52.98 -22.53
CA LEU A 41 -24.38 54.18 -21.88
C LEU A 41 -25.04 55.46 -22.41
N GLN A 42 -25.70 56.19 -21.51
CA GLN A 42 -26.40 57.44 -21.82
C GLN A 42 -25.50 58.65 -21.50
N ASN A 43 -25.46 59.64 -22.39
CA ASN A 43 -24.75 60.90 -22.13
C ASN A 43 -25.64 61.86 -21.33
N ASN A 44 -25.08 62.48 -20.31
CA ASN A 44 -25.68 63.52 -19.48
C ASN A 44 -26.93 63.08 -18.68
N GLN A 45 -27.11 61.78 -18.50
CA GLN A 45 -28.15 61.18 -17.65
C GLN A 45 -27.48 60.37 -16.54
N GLU A 46 -27.94 60.55 -15.30
CA GLU A 46 -27.49 59.78 -14.14
C GLU A 46 -28.31 58.51 -14.03
N LEU A 47 -27.62 57.38 -13.98
CA LEU A 47 -28.19 56.06 -13.76
C LEU A 47 -27.75 55.57 -12.40
N VAL A 48 -28.57 55.78 -11.38
CA VAL A 48 -28.29 55.34 -10.01
C VAL A 48 -28.42 53.82 -9.94
N ILE A 49 -27.30 53.15 -9.63
CA ILE A 49 -27.19 51.68 -9.56
C ILE A 49 -27.20 51.18 -8.11
N TYR A 50 -26.91 52.05 -7.15
CA TYR A 50 -27.02 51.79 -5.71
C TYR A 50 -27.29 53.11 -4.98
N GLU A 51 -28.19 53.09 -4.00
CA GLU A 51 -28.57 54.27 -3.22
C GLU A 51 -28.89 53.86 -1.77
N GLU A 52 -28.29 54.56 -0.82
CA GLU A 52 -28.65 54.53 0.60
C GLU A 52 -29.35 55.86 0.94
N ASN A 53 -30.65 55.78 1.21
CA ASN A 53 -31.51 56.96 1.44
C ASN A 53 -31.69 57.24 2.94
N GLY A 54 -31.22 58.41 3.39
CA GLY A 54 -31.58 59.01 4.68
C GLY A 54 -32.38 60.30 4.52
N THR A 55 -32.95 60.84 5.62
CA THR A 55 -33.75 62.08 5.57
C THR A 55 -32.92 63.36 5.49
N THR A 56 -31.64 63.27 5.83
CA THR A 56 -30.69 64.41 5.92
C THR A 56 -29.31 64.08 5.37
N GLU A 57 -29.05 62.83 4.99
CA GLU A 57 -27.78 62.36 4.43
C GLU A 57 -27.99 61.08 3.63
N GLY A 58 -27.07 60.74 2.73
CA GLY A 58 -27.13 59.52 1.93
C GLY A 58 -25.89 59.26 1.07
N LEU A 59 -25.90 58.13 0.38
CA LEU A 59 -24.81 57.66 -0.49
C LEU A 59 -25.38 57.11 -1.79
N ASN A 60 -24.85 57.55 -2.92
CA ASN A 60 -25.23 57.10 -4.26
C ASN A 60 -24.02 56.54 -5.01
N ILE A 61 -24.21 55.40 -5.65
CA ILE A 61 -23.35 54.90 -6.72
C ILE A 61 -24.15 54.96 -8.01
N TYR A 62 -23.63 55.67 -9.00
CA TYR A 62 -24.34 55.88 -10.26
C TYR A 62 -23.39 55.90 -11.45
N VAL A 63 -23.95 55.76 -12.65
CA VAL A 63 -23.22 55.86 -13.91
C VAL A 63 -23.68 57.12 -14.64
N LYS A 64 -22.73 57.91 -15.15
CA LYS A 64 -22.99 59.10 -15.97
C LYS A 64 -21.86 59.29 -16.98
N ASP A 65 -22.17 59.66 -18.22
CA ASP A 65 -21.13 59.95 -19.23
C ASP A 65 -20.08 58.83 -19.38
N SER A 66 -20.55 57.57 -19.34
CA SER A 66 -19.72 56.36 -19.40
C SER A 66 -18.75 56.17 -18.24
N ARG A 67 -18.92 56.81 -17.09
CA ARG A 67 -18.08 56.60 -15.91
C ARG A 67 -18.94 56.26 -14.70
N LEU A 68 -18.33 55.62 -13.72
CA LEU A 68 -18.90 55.34 -12.41
C LEU A 68 -18.66 56.52 -11.49
N PHE A 69 -19.66 56.81 -10.68
CA PHE A 69 -19.77 57.96 -9.80
C PHE A 69 -20.10 57.47 -8.39
N PHE A 70 -19.35 57.91 -7.39
CA PHE A 70 -19.69 57.76 -5.97
C PHE A 70 -19.96 59.14 -5.40
N ASP A 71 -21.14 59.36 -4.85
CA ASP A 71 -21.54 60.63 -4.24
C ASP A 71 -22.09 60.39 -2.84
N THR A 72 -21.53 61.09 -1.86
CA THR A 72 -22.10 61.18 -0.51
C THR A 72 -22.73 62.54 -0.36
N TRP A 73 -23.92 62.63 0.20
CA TRP A 73 -24.60 63.90 0.38
C TRP A 73 -25.06 64.10 1.82
N ASN A 74 -25.06 65.35 2.27
CA ASN A 74 -25.64 65.79 3.54
C ASN A 74 -26.42 67.09 3.31
N GLN A 75 -27.59 67.18 3.95
CA GLN A 75 -28.45 68.35 4.01
C GLN A 75 -28.36 69.00 5.41
N THR A 76 -27.38 69.88 5.59
CA THR A 76 -27.27 70.69 6.82
C THR A 76 -28.05 71.99 6.65
N GLY A 77 -29.33 71.99 7.05
CA GLY A 77 -30.23 73.12 6.82
C GLY A 77 -30.91 73.07 5.44
N ASN A 78 -30.78 74.14 4.63
CA ASN A 78 -31.35 74.21 3.27
C ASN A 78 -30.28 74.11 2.16
N GLU A 79 -29.03 73.76 2.53
CA GLU A 79 -27.91 73.61 1.59
C GLU A 79 -27.54 72.13 1.50
N TRP A 80 -27.26 71.67 0.28
CA TRP A 80 -26.79 70.32 -0.03
C TRP A 80 -25.30 70.38 -0.28
N SER A 81 -24.53 69.50 0.36
CA SER A 81 -23.09 69.34 0.15
C SER A 81 -22.75 67.88 -0.07
N GLY A 82 -21.78 67.59 -0.96
CA GLY A 82 -21.33 66.22 -1.21
C GLY A 82 -19.88 66.07 -1.63
N SER A 83 -19.36 64.85 -1.49
CA SER A 83 -18.02 64.44 -1.94
C SER A 83 -18.18 63.45 -3.10
N TYR A 84 -17.40 63.64 -4.17
CA TYR A 84 -17.60 62.93 -5.43
C TYR A 84 -16.30 62.36 -6.03
N ALA A 85 -16.33 61.09 -6.47
CA ALA A 85 -15.23 60.37 -7.14
C ALA A 85 -15.67 59.75 -8.47
N SER A 86 -14.82 59.81 -9.51
CA SER A 86 -15.13 59.34 -10.88
C SER A 86 -14.16 58.30 -11.42
N SER A 87 -14.68 57.20 -11.96
CA SER A 87 -13.85 56.19 -12.63
C SER A 87 -13.36 56.62 -14.02
N ASN A 88 -12.49 55.80 -14.62
CA ASN A 88 -12.30 55.75 -16.06
C ASN A 88 -13.57 55.29 -16.79
N ALA A 89 -13.58 55.39 -18.12
CA ALA A 89 -14.76 55.00 -18.90
C ALA A 89 -15.05 53.50 -18.76
N ILE A 90 -16.29 53.14 -18.43
CA ILE A 90 -16.81 51.77 -18.39
C ILE A 90 -17.40 51.37 -19.75
N THR A 91 -17.65 50.08 -19.94
CA THR A 91 -18.24 49.52 -21.16
C THR A 91 -19.70 49.11 -20.95
N SER A 92 -20.54 49.31 -21.97
CA SER A 92 -21.91 48.79 -21.95
C SER A 92 -21.93 47.26 -22.13
N ASP A 93 -22.99 46.63 -21.63
CA ASP A 93 -23.29 45.19 -21.72
C ASP A 93 -22.17 44.26 -21.22
N THR A 94 -21.32 44.77 -20.32
CA THR A 94 -20.27 44.01 -19.63
C THR A 94 -20.48 44.13 -18.12
N TRP A 95 -20.30 43.03 -17.40
CA TRP A 95 -20.31 43.05 -15.94
C TRP A 95 -19.06 43.75 -15.43
N HIS A 96 -19.25 44.75 -14.59
CA HIS A 96 -18.22 45.47 -13.87
C HIS A 96 -18.40 45.26 -12.37
N HIS A 97 -17.30 45.20 -11.62
CA HIS A 97 -17.30 45.07 -10.17
C HIS A 97 -16.93 46.40 -9.51
N VAL A 98 -17.62 46.72 -8.43
CA VAL A 98 -17.39 47.90 -7.60
C VAL A 98 -17.05 47.47 -6.20
N GLY A 99 -15.96 48.03 -5.67
CA GLY A 99 -15.64 48.00 -4.24
C GLY A 99 -15.49 49.42 -3.71
N LEU A 100 -16.30 49.82 -2.75
CA LEU A 100 -16.20 51.11 -2.04
C LEU A 100 -15.88 50.85 -0.58
N ILE A 101 -14.68 51.23 -0.17
CA ILE A 101 -14.24 51.21 1.22
C ILE A 101 -14.50 52.59 1.82
N LEU A 102 -15.17 52.62 2.97
CA LEU A 102 -15.37 53.80 3.79
C LEU A 102 -14.68 53.55 5.14
N ASP A 103 -13.66 54.34 5.47
CA ASP A 103 -12.88 54.15 6.70
C ASP A 103 -12.51 55.52 7.30
N ARG A 104 -13.10 55.82 8.46
CA ARG A 104 -12.87 57.08 9.19
C ARG A 104 -11.47 57.17 9.83
N GLU A 105 -10.71 56.09 9.83
CA GLU A 105 -9.33 56.03 10.32
C GLU A 105 -8.29 56.28 9.20
N LEU A 106 -8.68 56.21 7.92
CA LEU A 106 -7.81 56.55 6.79
C LEU A 106 -7.62 58.06 6.67
N GLU A 107 -6.43 58.48 6.24
CA GLU A 107 -6.10 59.90 5.98
C GLU A 107 -6.99 60.49 4.86
N ASN A 108 -7.57 59.63 4.01
CA ASN A 108 -8.36 59.95 2.83
C ASN A 108 -9.86 59.56 2.91
N ASP A 109 -10.45 59.24 4.07
CA ASP A 109 -11.89 58.91 4.30
C ASP A 109 -12.58 57.79 3.46
N PHE A 110 -12.23 57.55 2.18
CA PHE A 110 -12.72 56.47 1.32
C PHE A 110 -11.68 56.00 0.28
N ILE A 111 -11.88 54.78 -0.24
CA ILE A 111 -11.15 54.22 -1.40
C ILE A 111 -12.16 53.56 -2.33
N ALA A 112 -12.10 53.86 -3.63
CA ALA A 112 -12.98 53.27 -4.63
C ALA A 112 -12.21 52.37 -5.60
N TYR A 113 -12.78 51.21 -5.89
CA TYR A 113 -12.30 50.21 -6.84
C TYR A 113 -13.33 50.00 -7.94
N LEU A 114 -12.84 49.86 -9.16
CA LEU A 114 -13.58 49.37 -10.31
C LEU A 114 -12.77 48.24 -10.94
N ASP A 115 -13.39 47.07 -11.08
CA ASP A 115 -12.78 45.88 -11.66
C ASP A 115 -11.42 45.54 -11.03
N GLY A 116 -11.39 45.47 -9.69
CA GLY A 116 -10.18 45.20 -8.89
C GLY A 116 -9.14 46.33 -8.88
N THR A 117 -9.30 47.37 -9.71
CA THR A 117 -8.34 48.48 -9.81
C THR A 117 -8.80 49.66 -8.95
N ASN A 118 -7.91 50.17 -8.09
CA ASN A 118 -8.15 51.44 -7.37
C ASN A 118 -8.29 52.58 -8.39
N ILE A 119 -9.46 53.22 -8.39
CA ILE A 119 -9.81 54.30 -9.33
C ILE A 119 -9.79 55.68 -8.69
N ASP A 120 -9.90 55.77 -7.37
CA ASP A 120 -9.82 57.03 -6.64
C ASP A 120 -9.58 56.79 -5.14
N GLU A 121 -8.86 57.73 -4.55
CA GLU A 121 -8.66 57.89 -3.11
C GLU A 121 -8.71 59.40 -2.83
N GLY A 122 -9.43 59.86 -1.81
CA GLY A 122 -9.42 61.29 -1.57
C GLY A 122 -10.05 61.76 -0.28
N GLU A 123 -9.41 62.74 0.36
CA GLU A 123 -9.99 63.54 1.44
C GLU A 123 -11.36 64.07 1.00
N GLY A 124 -12.43 63.37 1.38
CA GLY A 124 -13.71 64.03 1.51
C GLY A 124 -13.45 65.24 2.39
N ASN A 125 -13.99 66.40 2.06
CA ASN A 125 -14.14 67.45 3.05
C ASN A 125 -15.58 67.36 3.57
N PRO A 126 -15.94 66.34 4.38
CA PRO A 126 -17.17 66.42 5.11
C PRO A 126 -16.92 67.48 6.17
N THR A 127 -17.20 68.74 5.86
CA THR A 127 -17.04 69.84 6.84
C THR A 127 -17.86 69.62 8.11
N ASP A 128 -18.70 68.58 8.16
CA ASP A 128 -19.06 67.86 9.37
C ASP A 128 -18.97 66.35 9.07
N LYS A 129 -18.15 65.58 9.81
CA LYS A 129 -17.99 64.13 9.69
C LYS A 129 -19.38 63.44 9.70
N VAL A 130 -19.90 63.09 8.53
CA VAL A 130 -21.28 62.63 8.34
C VAL A 130 -21.45 61.21 8.88
N ASP A 131 -22.52 61.00 9.65
CA ASP A 131 -22.94 59.69 10.17
C ASP A 131 -23.70 58.99 9.03
N VAL A 132 -23.01 58.30 8.12
CA VAL A 132 -23.66 57.53 7.04
C VAL A 132 -24.30 56.29 7.65
N GLY A 133 -25.45 56.48 8.31
CA GLY A 133 -26.27 55.42 8.87
C GLY A 133 -26.75 54.49 7.74
N ILE A 134 -26.96 53.21 8.05
CA ILE A 134 -27.62 52.29 7.14
C ILE A 134 -29.04 52.82 6.89
N GLY A 135 -29.20 53.59 5.81
CA GLY A 135 -30.48 53.85 5.18
C GLY A 135 -30.93 52.53 4.57
N GLY A 136 -31.48 51.66 5.41
CA GLY A 136 -32.08 50.43 4.94
C GLY A 136 -33.07 50.78 3.85
N LEU A 137 -33.01 50.07 2.72
CA LEU A 137 -34.20 49.84 1.91
C LEU A 137 -35.32 49.57 2.91
N SER A 138 -36.34 50.43 2.94
CA SER A 138 -37.45 50.26 3.86
C SER A 138 -37.87 48.78 3.84
N PRO A 139 -38.31 48.17 4.96
CA PRO A 139 -38.92 46.83 4.91
C PRO A 139 -40.12 46.75 3.94
N SER A 140 -40.59 47.90 3.43
CA SER A 140 -41.57 48.05 2.34
C SER A 140 -41.03 48.86 1.15
N GLY A 141 -39.72 49.01 1.00
CA GLY A 141 -39.04 49.86 0.03
C GLY A 141 -38.89 49.15 -1.30
N GLU A 142 -39.88 49.32 -2.16
CA GLU A 142 -39.66 49.27 -3.59
C GLU A 142 -38.56 50.29 -3.93
N LEU A 143 -37.56 49.90 -4.75
CA LEU A 143 -36.79 50.88 -5.53
C LEU A 143 -37.83 51.82 -6.18
N GLU A 144 -37.68 53.15 -6.07
CA GLU A 144 -38.71 54.07 -6.60
C GLU A 144 -39.13 53.66 -8.01
N GLU A 145 -40.34 53.11 -8.13
CA GLU A 145 -40.96 52.70 -9.40
C GLU A 145 -41.17 53.90 -10.34
N ASP A 146 -41.00 55.13 -9.83
CA ASP A 146 -41.14 56.36 -10.61
C ASP A 146 -39.88 56.74 -11.42
N SER A 147 -38.81 55.96 -11.34
CA SER A 147 -37.70 56.04 -12.31
C SER A 147 -37.20 54.66 -12.76
N VAL A 148 -38.10 53.81 -13.25
CA VAL A 148 -37.72 52.60 -14.02
C VAL A 148 -37.01 53.03 -15.31
N ASN A 149 -35.72 53.33 -15.20
CA ASN A 149 -34.79 53.34 -16.31
C ASN A 149 -34.39 51.89 -16.56
N SER A 150 -35.02 51.29 -17.56
CA SER A 150 -34.73 49.96 -18.10
C SER A 150 -33.34 49.89 -18.76
N GLY A 151 -32.25 50.00 -18.00
CA GLY A 151 -30.91 50.12 -18.57
C GLY A 151 -29.74 49.58 -17.76
N TYR A 152 -29.96 48.87 -16.65
CA TYR A 152 -28.87 48.18 -15.92
C TYR A 152 -29.36 46.95 -15.14
N SER A 153 -28.40 46.07 -14.80
CA SER A 153 -28.54 44.90 -13.94
C SER A 153 -27.51 44.94 -12.81
N VAL A 154 -27.81 44.38 -11.64
CA VAL A 154 -26.91 44.25 -10.49
C VAL A 154 -26.95 42.83 -9.90
N LYS A 155 -25.83 42.34 -9.35
CA LYS A 155 -25.73 41.04 -8.65
C LYS A 155 -24.70 41.10 -7.51
N ASN A 156 -24.74 40.10 -6.61
CA ASN A 156 -23.77 39.90 -5.53
C ASN A 156 -23.46 41.18 -4.72
N ILE A 157 -24.51 41.84 -4.23
CA ILE A 157 -24.38 43.04 -3.40
C ILE A 157 -23.97 42.62 -1.98
N GLY A 158 -22.73 42.94 -1.59
CA GLY A 158 -22.18 42.75 -0.26
C GLY A 158 -22.02 44.09 0.48
N VAL A 159 -22.50 44.15 1.72
CA VAL A 159 -22.23 45.27 2.64
C VAL A 159 -21.59 44.70 3.88
N TYR A 160 -20.34 45.10 4.14
CA TYR A 160 -19.51 44.60 5.22
C TYR A 160 -19.34 45.70 6.26
N ASP A 161 -19.49 45.36 7.55
CA ASP A 161 -19.23 46.24 8.70
C ASP A 161 -17.74 46.37 9.05
N ARG A 162 -16.87 46.03 8.09
CA ARG A 162 -15.41 46.14 8.14
C ARG A 162 -14.83 46.62 6.82
N VAL A 163 -13.58 47.06 6.85
CA VAL A 163 -12.78 47.33 5.67
C VAL A 163 -12.28 45.99 5.12
N LEU A 164 -12.56 45.72 3.85
CA LEU A 164 -11.92 44.63 3.13
C LEU A 164 -10.55 45.09 2.64
N THR A 165 -9.55 44.22 2.77
CA THR A 165 -8.24 44.42 2.16
C THR A 165 -8.35 44.37 0.63
N GLN A 166 -7.33 44.88 -0.07
CA GLN A 166 -7.27 44.76 -1.53
C GLN A 166 -7.33 43.30 -1.98
N ALA A 167 -6.62 42.38 -1.30
CA ALA A 167 -6.67 40.95 -1.60
C ALA A 167 -8.08 40.36 -1.39
N GLU A 168 -8.79 40.76 -0.34
CA GLU A 168 -10.19 40.35 -0.12
C GLU A 168 -11.15 40.92 -1.18
N LEU A 169 -10.89 42.10 -1.74
CA LEU A 169 -11.66 42.65 -2.86
C LEU A 169 -11.32 41.95 -4.19
N GLU A 170 -10.05 41.58 -4.39
CA GLU A 170 -9.59 40.77 -5.53
C GLU A 170 -10.23 39.36 -5.51
N LEU A 171 -10.36 38.73 -4.33
CA LEU A 171 -11.11 37.48 -4.09
C LEU A 171 -12.59 37.56 -4.49
N ILE A 172 -13.19 38.76 -4.39
CA ILE A 172 -14.58 38.99 -4.82
C ILE A 172 -14.66 39.29 -6.33
N PHE A 173 -13.54 39.71 -6.94
CA PHE A 173 -13.45 40.18 -8.32
C PHE A 173 -13.09 39.08 -9.32
N ASP A 174 -12.12 38.22 -9.02
CA ASP A 174 -11.74 37.07 -9.86
C ASP A 174 -12.06 35.78 -9.10
N PRO A 175 -13.20 35.11 -9.38
CA PRO A 175 -13.67 33.99 -8.58
C PRO A 175 -12.89 32.69 -8.85
N ASN A 176 -11.86 32.70 -9.70
CA ASN A 176 -11.20 31.48 -10.14
C ASN A 176 -9.67 31.56 -10.06
N TYR A 177 -9.13 31.03 -8.97
CA TYR A 177 -7.70 31.01 -8.69
C TYR A 177 -7.01 29.86 -9.41
N GLU A 178 -5.69 29.91 -9.47
CA GLU A 178 -4.91 28.75 -9.89
C GLU A 178 -4.80 27.80 -8.69
N PRO A 179 -4.82 26.47 -8.89
CA PRO A 179 -4.55 25.53 -7.82
C PRO A 179 -3.20 25.84 -7.15
N GLU A 180 -3.10 25.62 -5.85
CA GLU A 180 -1.88 25.72 -5.06
C GLU A 180 -1.41 24.31 -4.70
N PRO A 181 -0.75 23.59 -5.64
CA PRO A 181 -0.34 22.23 -5.36
C PRO A 181 0.95 22.18 -4.54
N VAL A 182 1.03 21.21 -3.65
CA VAL A 182 2.15 20.95 -2.75
C VAL A 182 3.09 19.92 -3.40
N LYS A 183 4.33 19.81 -2.90
CA LYS A 183 5.27 18.79 -3.39
C LYS A 183 4.98 17.47 -2.69
N ASP A 184 5.13 16.38 -3.43
CA ASP A 184 4.96 15.02 -2.89
C ASP A 184 6.25 14.21 -2.99
N SER A 185 6.23 13.09 -2.27
CA SER A 185 7.23 12.05 -2.33
C SER A 185 6.61 10.71 -2.74
N ALA A 186 7.45 9.82 -3.24
CA ALA A 186 7.16 8.41 -3.47
C ALA A 186 8.42 7.57 -3.20
N VAL A 187 8.25 6.29 -2.89
CA VAL A 187 9.32 5.29 -2.80
C VAL A 187 8.99 4.13 -3.72
N THR A 188 10.01 3.63 -4.41
CA THR A 188 9.93 2.36 -5.13
C THR A 188 11.28 1.66 -5.08
N ILE A 189 11.32 0.40 -5.51
CA ILE A 189 12.55 -0.35 -5.68
C ILE A 189 13.01 -0.23 -7.14
N GLU A 190 14.31 -0.29 -7.36
CA GLU A 190 14.94 -0.43 -8.66
C GLU A 190 14.19 -1.46 -9.53
N ASN A 191 14.01 -1.15 -10.81
CA ASN A 191 13.28 -1.97 -11.77
C ASN A 191 11.78 -2.22 -11.45
N THR A 192 11.23 -1.62 -10.39
CA THR A 192 9.83 -1.80 -9.95
C THR A 192 9.02 -0.53 -10.22
N GLU A 193 7.91 -0.66 -10.94
CA GLU A 193 6.98 0.44 -11.13
C GLU A 193 6.19 0.74 -9.85
N VAL A 194 5.89 2.01 -9.65
CA VAL A 194 5.02 2.49 -8.55
C VAL A 194 3.83 3.23 -9.13
N ILE A 195 2.66 2.96 -8.56
CA ILE A 195 1.40 3.61 -8.91
C ILE A 195 1.07 4.59 -7.78
N LEU A 196 0.81 5.84 -8.15
CA LEU A 196 0.51 6.95 -7.26
C LEU A 196 -0.91 7.44 -7.56
N LEU A 197 -1.82 7.27 -6.61
CA LEU A 197 -3.20 7.69 -6.73
C LEU A 197 -3.30 9.20 -6.90
N ALA A 198 -4.15 9.62 -7.84
CA ALA A 198 -4.42 11.04 -8.03
C ALA A 198 -5.01 11.69 -6.77
N SER A 199 -5.82 10.96 -6.01
CA SER A 199 -6.42 11.49 -4.79
C SER A 199 -5.41 11.74 -3.67
N ARG A 200 -4.34 10.93 -3.57
CA ARG A 200 -3.24 11.13 -2.64
C ARG A 200 -2.47 12.40 -2.99
N LEU A 201 -2.05 12.54 -4.25
CA LEU A 201 -1.30 13.70 -4.73
C LEU A 201 -2.09 15.00 -4.65
N LEU A 202 -3.42 14.94 -4.66
CA LEU A 202 -4.29 16.10 -4.54
C LEU A 202 -4.77 16.35 -3.10
N ALA A 203 -4.44 15.49 -2.13
CA ALA A 203 -5.01 15.56 -0.78
C ALA A 203 -4.51 16.78 0.01
N ASN A 204 -3.25 17.17 -0.22
CA ASN A 204 -2.57 18.33 0.36
C ASN A 204 -2.68 19.58 -0.52
N ASP A 205 -3.24 19.47 -1.73
CA ASP A 205 -3.42 20.56 -2.69
C ASP A 205 -4.66 21.39 -2.36
N LEU A 206 -4.58 22.70 -2.55
CA LEU A 206 -5.67 23.62 -2.25
C LEU A 206 -6.07 24.47 -3.45
N ASP A 207 -7.37 24.78 -3.54
CA ASP A 207 -7.83 25.93 -4.31
C ASP A 207 -8.42 26.97 -3.34
N ALA A 208 -8.03 28.24 -3.51
CA ALA A 208 -8.47 29.35 -2.67
C ALA A 208 -10.00 29.55 -2.66
N ASN A 209 -10.72 29.08 -3.69
CA ASN A 209 -12.17 29.13 -3.75
C ASN A 209 -12.87 27.80 -3.36
N GLY A 210 -12.09 26.74 -3.08
CA GLY A 210 -12.59 25.41 -2.72
C GLY A 210 -13.03 24.54 -3.91
N ASP A 211 -12.61 24.87 -5.14
CA ASP A 211 -12.91 24.08 -6.32
C ASP A 211 -12.26 22.70 -6.32
N ARG A 212 -12.93 21.74 -6.97
CA ARG A 212 -12.41 20.37 -7.12
C ARG A 212 -11.23 20.37 -8.07
N LEU A 213 -10.13 19.77 -7.62
CA LEU A 213 -8.89 19.59 -8.37
C LEU A 213 -8.85 18.25 -9.10
N THR A 214 -8.16 18.21 -10.25
CA THR A 214 -7.93 17.00 -11.05
C THR A 214 -6.54 17.01 -11.67
N ILE A 215 -5.93 15.83 -11.88
CA ILE A 215 -4.65 15.74 -12.60
C ILE A 215 -4.91 15.67 -14.11
N LYS A 216 -4.40 16.66 -14.85
CA LYS A 216 -4.59 16.80 -16.29
C LYS A 216 -3.49 16.14 -17.13
N GLY A 217 -2.31 15.97 -16.56
CA GLY A 217 -1.19 15.37 -17.26
C GLY A 217 0.07 15.32 -16.42
N VAL A 218 1.05 14.59 -16.95
CA VAL A 218 2.34 14.30 -16.30
C VAL A 218 3.48 14.52 -17.28
N GLY A 219 4.68 14.79 -16.77
CA GLY A 219 5.86 14.98 -17.59
C GLY A 219 7.12 15.23 -16.79
N ASN A 220 8.17 15.65 -17.48
CA ASN A 220 9.45 16.06 -16.89
C ASN A 220 10.08 15.02 -15.93
N ALA A 221 9.86 13.73 -16.20
CA ALA A 221 10.49 12.66 -15.43
C ALA A 221 12.03 12.69 -15.55
N THR A 222 12.72 12.59 -14.42
CA THR A 222 14.16 12.32 -14.33
C THR A 222 14.38 10.90 -13.85
N ASP A 223 15.38 10.23 -14.42
CA ASP A 223 15.81 8.88 -14.02
C ASP A 223 14.69 7.82 -14.00
N GLY A 224 13.70 8.00 -14.88
CA GLY A 224 12.55 7.11 -15.07
C GLY A 224 11.61 7.59 -16.17
N GLN A 225 10.45 6.94 -16.26
CA GLN A 225 9.33 7.32 -17.13
C GLN A 225 8.09 7.55 -16.28
N VAL A 226 7.27 8.51 -16.69
CA VAL A 226 5.99 8.80 -16.04
C VAL A 226 4.85 8.72 -17.06
N ALA A 227 3.76 8.08 -16.66
CA ALA A 227 2.52 7.98 -17.43
C ALA A 227 1.31 8.21 -16.53
N GLN A 228 0.18 8.60 -17.12
CA GLN A 228 -1.11 8.67 -16.41
C GLN A 228 -2.01 7.56 -16.96
N ASN A 229 -2.62 6.77 -16.07
CA ASN A 229 -3.51 5.68 -16.44
C ASN A 229 -4.95 6.18 -16.73
N SER A 230 -5.87 5.28 -17.08
CA SER A 230 -7.27 5.64 -17.40
C SER A 230 -8.06 6.21 -16.22
N ASP A 231 -7.62 5.90 -15.00
CA ASP A 231 -8.28 6.25 -13.76
C ASP A 231 -7.76 7.59 -13.21
N GLY A 232 -6.76 8.16 -13.88
CA GLY A 232 -6.14 9.45 -13.53
C GLY A 232 -4.91 9.31 -12.64
N ASN A 233 -4.58 8.10 -12.17
CA ASN A 233 -3.41 7.80 -11.36
C ASN A 233 -2.13 7.90 -12.18
N ILE A 234 -1.02 8.15 -11.50
CA ILE A 234 0.29 8.30 -12.10
C ILE A 234 1.09 7.02 -11.92
N ILE A 235 1.65 6.51 -13.01
CA ILE A 235 2.58 5.37 -13.00
C ILE A 235 3.98 5.94 -13.22
N PHE A 236 4.87 5.69 -12.27
CA PHE A 236 6.29 5.98 -12.41
C PHE A 236 7.07 4.67 -12.53
N THR A 237 7.88 4.55 -13.59
CA THR A 237 8.78 3.41 -13.81
C THR A 237 10.22 3.93 -13.75
N PRO A 238 11.03 3.53 -12.75
CA PRO A 238 12.44 3.88 -12.69
C PRO A 238 13.18 3.49 -13.97
N ALA A 239 14.24 4.23 -14.30
CA ALA A 239 15.15 3.78 -15.34
C ALA A 239 15.76 2.43 -14.92
N PHE A 240 15.87 1.50 -15.88
CA PHE A 240 16.43 0.18 -15.61
C PHE A 240 17.82 0.31 -14.98
N GLY A 241 18.05 -0.35 -13.85
CA GLY A 241 19.32 -0.30 -13.14
C GLY A 241 19.56 0.95 -12.28
N PHE A 242 18.56 1.85 -12.14
CA PHE A 242 18.71 3.09 -11.40
C PHE A 242 18.31 2.92 -9.93
N SER A 243 19.16 3.44 -9.04
CA SER A 243 18.83 3.69 -7.64
C SER A 243 19.30 5.09 -7.25
N GLY A 244 18.52 5.76 -6.39
CA GLY A 244 18.68 7.15 -6.00
C GLY A 244 17.42 7.98 -6.22
N GLU A 245 17.56 9.30 -6.07
CA GLU A 245 16.46 10.25 -6.19
C GLU A 245 16.10 10.48 -7.66
N ALA A 246 14.89 10.08 -8.06
CA ALA A 246 14.24 10.42 -9.30
C ALA A 246 13.14 11.46 -9.06
N SER A 247 12.56 12.01 -10.12
CA SER A 247 11.45 12.97 -9.98
C SER A 247 10.56 12.99 -11.21
N PHE A 248 9.35 13.53 -11.09
CA PHE A 248 8.51 13.92 -12.22
C PHE A 248 7.59 15.07 -11.81
N GLU A 249 6.91 15.68 -12.79
CA GLU A 249 5.93 16.74 -12.56
C GLU A 249 4.52 16.31 -13.00
N TYR A 250 3.50 16.76 -12.28
CA TYR A 250 2.09 16.62 -12.64
C TYR A 250 1.38 17.98 -12.69
N ILE A 251 0.35 18.08 -13.54
CA ILE A 251 -0.42 19.29 -13.76
C ILE A 251 -1.78 19.13 -13.07
N VAL A 252 -2.04 19.98 -12.09
CA VAL A 252 -3.33 20.08 -11.39
C VAL A 252 -4.19 21.11 -12.09
N GLU A 253 -5.43 20.76 -12.42
CA GLU A 253 -6.43 21.64 -13.03
C GLU A 253 -7.71 21.69 -12.18
N ASP A 254 -8.20 22.90 -11.95
CA ASP A 254 -9.51 23.14 -11.33
C ASP A 254 -10.67 22.91 -12.32
N ASN A 255 -11.90 22.95 -11.82
CA ASN A 255 -13.09 22.73 -12.65
C ASN A 255 -13.37 23.87 -13.67
N ALA A 256 -12.60 24.96 -13.63
CA ALA A 256 -12.75 26.14 -14.45
C ALA A 256 -11.60 26.32 -15.47
N GLY A 257 -10.64 25.40 -15.48
CA GLY A 257 -9.56 25.29 -16.45
C GLY A 257 -8.29 26.06 -16.12
N LYS A 258 -8.11 26.51 -14.87
CA LYS A 258 -6.81 26.99 -14.38
C LYS A 258 -5.98 25.81 -13.95
N ALA A 259 -4.68 25.90 -14.20
CA ALA A 259 -3.78 24.80 -13.93
C ALA A 259 -2.43 25.24 -13.36
N SER A 260 -1.91 24.43 -12.46
CA SER A 260 -0.63 24.58 -11.78
C SER A 260 0.18 23.28 -11.87
N THR A 261 1.46 23.33 -11.52
CA THR A 261 2.36 22.17 -11.59
C THR A 261 2.95 21.88 -10.22
N ALA A 262 2.94 20.61 -9.83
CA ALA A 262 3.66 20.11 -8.67
C ALA A 262 4.70 19.06 -9.09
N THR A 263 5.68 18.85 -8.19
CA THR A 263 6.79 17.92 -8.39
C THR A 263 6.66 16.79 -7.39
N VAL A 264 6.79 15.57 -7.87
CA VAL A 264 6.94 14.37 -7.05
C VAL A 264 8.41 13.96 -7.06
N THR A 265 8.97 13.71 -5.89
CA THR A 265 10.31 13.15 -5.72
C THR A 265 10.18 11.65 -5.45
N VAL A 266 10.90 10.79 -6.18
CA VAL A 266 10.83 9.34 -6.02
C VAL A 266 12.17 8.82 -5.50
N ASP A 267 12.25 8.31 -4.27
CA ASP A 267 13.46 7.60 -3.79
C ASP A 267 13.42 6.16 -4.33
N VAL A 268 14.29 5.88 -5.30
CA VAL A 268 14.42 4.55 -5.90
C VAL A 268 15.46 3.76 -5.10
N LEU A 269 14.97 2.88 -4.24
CA LEU A 269 15.81 1.99 -3.43
C LEU A 269 16.53 1.01 -4.35
N SER A 270 17.83 0.77 -4.11
CA SER A 270 18.53 -0.33 -4.79
C SER A 270 17.85 -1.66 -4.48
N GLU A 271 17.96 -2.68 -5.34
CA GLU A 271 17.44 -4.03 -5.07
C GLU A 271 17.95 -4.63 -3.72
N ASN A 272 19.00 -4.08 -3.12
CA ASN A 272 19.52 -4.48 -1.80
C ASN A 272 19.00 -3.62 -0.61
N ARG A 273 18.02 -2.73 -0.82
CA ARG A 273 17.40 -1.87 0.21
C ARG A 273 15.89 -2.08 0.17
N SER A 274 15.31 -2.64 1.23
CA SER A 274 13.89 -3.02 1.34
C SER A 274 13.04 -1.95 2.02
N VAL A 275 11.73 -2.00 1.79
CA VAL A 275 10.75 -1.47 2.77
C VAL A 275 10.65 -2.50 3.89
N PRO A 276 10.91 -2.15 5.17
CA PRO A 276 10.80 -3.11 6.25
C PRO A 276 9.33 -3.51 6.46
N ILE A 277 9.00 -4.76 6.14
CA ILE A 277 7.63 -5.28 6.26
C ILE A 277 7.65 -6.55 7.10
N GLY A 278 6.82 -6.54 8.14
CA GLY A 278 6.53 -7.72 8.95
C GLY A 278 5.29 -8.47 8.46
N THR A 279 5.09 -9.69 8.98
CA THR A 279 3.81 -10.40 8.83
C THR A 279 3.30 -10.92 10.16
N GLY A 280 2.02 -10.68 10.44
CA GLY A 280 1.29 -11.42 11.46
C GLY A 280 1.05 -12.87 11.01
N LEU A 281 1.11 -13.81 11.94
CA LEU A 281 0.79 -15.21 11.69
C LEU A 281 -0.60 -15.56 12.23
N HIS A 282 -1.33 -16.40 11.50
CA HIS A 282 -2.68 -16.82 11.84
C HIS A 282 -2.69 -17.75 13.07
N ARG A 283 -3.68 -17.58 13.94
CA ARG A 283 -3.90 -18.44 15.12
C ARG A 283 -3.98 -19.92 14.73
N VAL A 284 -3.37 -20.79 15.53
CA VAL A 284 -3.49 -22.26 15.37
C VAL A 284 -4.49 -22.81 16.39
N GLU A 285 -5.78 -22.81 16.03
CA GLU A 285 -6.88 -23.27 16.91
C GLU A 285 -7.60 -24.47 16.27
N GLY A 286 -7.03 -25.67 16.44
CA GLY A 286 -7.59 -26.90 15.84
C GLY A 286 -7.58 -26.96 14.31
N VAL A 287 -7.18 -25.87 13.65
CA VAL A 287 -6.81 -25.77 12.24
C VAL A 287 -6.10 -24.43 12.04
N SER A 288 -5.16 -24.35 11.10
CA SER A 288 -4.69 -23.08 10.57
C SER A 288 -4.80 -23.08 9.05
N PRO A 289 -5.37 -22.03 8.44
CA PRO A 289 -5.42 -21.83 6.99
C PRO A 289 -4.05 -21.71 6.32
N GLU A 290 -3.01 -21.32 7.08
CA GLU A 290 -1.62 -21.24 6.62
C GLU A 290 -0.96 -22.61 6.45
N LEU A 291 -1.53 -23.64 7.09
CA LEU A 291 -0.93 -24.97 7.21
C LEU A 291 0.56 -24.89 7.63
N PRO A 292 0.88 -24.25 8.77
CA PRO A 292 2.27 -23.89 9.11
C PRO A 292 3.13 -25.11 9.44
N PHE A 293 2.50 -26.18 9.93
CA PHE A 293 3.18 -27.42 10.28
C PHE A 293 3.06 -28.46 9.18
N LEU A 294 4.17 -29.14 8.86
CA LEU A 294 4.19 -30.21 7.87
C LEU A 294 3.35 -31.40 8.32
N ASN A 295 3.49 -31.80 9.58
CA ASN A 295 2.66 -32.82 10.17
C ASN A 295 1.28 -32.24 10.51
N GLY A 296 0.26 -32.63 9.76
CA GLY A 296 -1.11 -32.14 9.95
C GLY A 296 -1.67 -32.34 11.36
N ILE A 297 -1.17 -33.33 12.12
CA ILE A 297 -1.60 -33.58 13.51
C ILE A 297 -1.30 -32.40 14.43
N LYS A 298 -0.21 -31.66 14.19
CA LYS A 298 0.12 -30.45 14.98
C LYS A 298 -0.96 -29.38 14.92
N THR A 299 -1.80 -29.40 13.88
CA THR A 299 -2.93 -28.48 13.76
C THR A 299 -4.25 -29.05 14.28
N ALA A 300 -4.34 -30.30 14.74
CA ALA A 300 -5.62 -30.89 15.15
C ALA A 300 -6.06 -30.49 16.58
N PRO A 301 -7.37 -30.39 16.87
CA PRO A 301 -7.92 -29.98 18.18
C PRO A 301 -7.89 -31.10 19.26
N GLY A 302 -6.90 -31.99 19.22
CA GLY A 302 -6.79 -33.14 20.13
C GLY A 302 -7.72 -34.32 19.81
N TRP A 303 -7.70 -35.33 20.68
CA TRP A 303 -8.51 -36.55 20.52
C TRP A 303 -9.99 -36.28 20.79
N LEU A 304 -10.88 -36.97 20.06
CA LEU A 304 -12.31 -37.06 20.34
C LEU A 304 -12.62 -38.48 20.81
N THR A 305 -13.25 -38.64 21.97
CA THR A 305 -13.73 -39.97 22.41
C THR A 305 -14.99 -40.34 21.64
N GLN A 306 -15.00 -41.48 20.95
CA GLN A 306 -16.07 -41.82 19.99
C GLN A 306 -16.60 -43.23 20.22
N ASP A 307 -17.87 -43.43 19.87
CA ASP A 307 -18.45 -44.75 19.69
C ASP A 307 -19.26 -44.75 18.40
N TYR A 308 -18.68 -45.25 17.32
CA TYR A 308 -19.28 -45.12 16.00
C TYR A 308 -19.11 -46.41 15.19
N ASN A 309 -20.21 -47.07 14.82
CA ASN A 309 -20.19 -48.39 14.18
C ASN A 309 -19.42 -49.48 14.96
N VAL A 310 -19.32 -49.36 16.29
CA VAL A 310 -18.67 -50.37 17.14
C VAL A 310 -19.70 -51.00 18.09
N THR A 311 -20.24 -50.23 19.04
CA THR A 311 -21.24 -50.75 19.98
C THR A 311 -22.62 -50.85 19.33
N THR A 312 -23.41 -51.85 19.75
CA THR A 312 -24.80 -52.02 19.28
C THR A 312 -25.79 -51.98 20.42
N ASP A 313 -26.99 -51.45 20.17
CA ASP A 313 -28.12 -51.53 21.11
C ASP A 313 -28.63 -52.98 21.29
N ASP A 314 -29.53 -53.18 22.24
CA ASP A 314 -30.21 -54.46 22.50
C ASP A 314 -30.95 -55.04 21.26
N GLN A 315 -31.12 -54.25 20.20
CA GLN A 315 -31.75 -54.64 18.95
C GLN A 315 -30.74 -54.92 17.82
N GLY A 316 -29.44 -54.76 18.07
CA GLY A 316 -28.35 -54.96 17.12
C GLY A 316 -28.13 -53.78 16.15
N ASN A 317 -28.67 -52.59 16.44
CA ASN A 317 -28.35 -51.38 15.67
C ASN A 317 -27.12 -50.71 16.26
N PHE A 318 -26.22 -50.21 15.42
CA PHE A 318 -25.06 -49.46 15.89
C PHE A 318 -25.47 -48.20 16.65
N ILE A 319 -24.82 -48.01 17.80
CA ILE A 319 -24.80 -46.75 18.52
C ILE A 319 -23.74 -45.88 17.85
N ASN A 320 -24.09 -44.61 17.59
CA ASN A 320 -23.24 -43.66 16.89
C ASN A 320 -23.21 -42.35 17.68
N VAL A 321 -22.17 -42.18 18.48
CA VAL A 321 -21.86 -41.02 19.29
C VAL A 321 -20.57 -40.40 18.76
N TRP A 322 -20.70 -39.18 18.22
CA TRP A 322 -19.59 -38.45 17.60
C TRP A 322 -18.55 -37.96 18.62
N ASN A 323 -18.99 -37.62 19.82
CA ASN A 323 -18.13 -37.29 20.95
C ASN A 323 -18.84 -37.75 22.24
N THR A 324 -18.27 -38.68 22.98
CA THR A 324 -18.82 -39.15 24.26
C THR A 324 -18.54 -38.17 25.40
N ALA A 325 -17.63 -37.20 25.18
CA ALA A 325 -17.16 -36.22 26.16
C ALA A 325 -16.46 -36.86 27.38
N GLU A 326 -15.72 -37.95 27.13
CA GLU A 326 -14.98 -38.73 28.13
C GLU A 326 -13.46 -38.59 27.96
N ASN A 327 -13.01 -37.52 27.31
CA ASN A 327 -11.60 -37.20 27.05
C ASN A 327 -10.69 -37.32 28.29
N ASN A 328 -11.21 -36.95 29.46
CA ASN A 328 -10.48 -37.02 30.73
C ASN A 328 -10.26 -38.47 31.25
N LEU A 329 -10.79 -39.48 30.56
CA LEU A 329 -10.66 -40.90 30.89
C LEU A 329 -9.72 -41.65 29.92
N LEU A 330 -9.14 -40.95 28.93
CA LEU A 330 -8.17 -41.53 28.01
C LEU A 330 -6.90 -42.02 28.76
N ASP A 331 -6.46 -43.25 28.49
CA ASP A 331 -5.15 -43.75 28.92
C ASP A 331 -4.08 -43.26 27.94
N LEU A 332 -3.51 -42.10 28.23
CA LEU A 332 -2.48 -41.45 27.42
C LEU A 332 -1.07 -41.74 27.93
N ASP A 333 -0.09 -41.79 27.03
CA ASP A 333 1.32 -41.70 27.40
C ASP A 333 1.76 -40.25 27.69
N GLU A 334 3.04 -40.06 27.99
CA GLU A 334 3.58 -38.73 28.31
C GLU A 334 3.57 -37.72 27.15
N ASN A 335 3.32 -38.18 25.92
CA ASN A 335 3.23 -37.35 24.71
C ASN A 335 1.79 -37.30 24.18
N GLY A 336 0.80 -37.77 24.94
CA GLY A 336 -0.61 -37.71 24.55
C GLY A 336 -1.05 -38.81 23.57
N TRP A 337 -0.27 -39.88 23.39
CA TRP A 337 -0.66 -41.01 22.54
C TRP A 337 -1.52 -42.04 23.30
N ILE A 338 -2.45 -42.67 22.59
CA ILE A 338 -3.47 -43.54 23.16
C ILE A 338 -2.90 -44.94 23.41
N LYS A 339 -2.75 -45.30 24.68
CA LYS A 339 -2.18 -46.59 25.10
C LYS A 339 -3.17 -47.74 25.02
N THR A 340 -4.44 -47.48 25.37
CA THR A 340 -5.50 -48.51 25.37
C THR A 340 -6.86 -47.94 24.98
N ILE A 341 -7.68 -48.73 24.31
CA ILE A 341 -9.10 -48.45 24.05
C ILE A 341 -9.94 -49.44 24.87
N PRO A 342 -10.98 -49.00 25.61
CA PRO A 342 -11.88 -49.89 26.35
C PRO A 342 -12.61 -50.87 25.43
N ASP A 343 -12.95 -52.05 25.97
CA ASP A 343 -13.87 -52.95 25.30
C ASP A 343 -15.25 -52.29 25.15
N PRO A 344 -16.00 -52.49 24.05
CA PRO A 344 -17.28 -51.82 23.79
C PRO A 344 -18.39 -52.03 24.85
N GLU A 345 -18.21 -52.98 25.76
CA GLU A 345 -19.16 -53.30 26.84
C GLU A 345 -18.74 -52.75 28.21
N ASP A 346 -17.55 -52.16 28.32
CA ASP A 346 -16.97 -51.66 29.58
C ASP A 346 -17.15 -50.13 29.73
N ASP A 347 -17.03 -49.63 30.97
CA ASP A 347 -16.88 -48.18 31.22
C ASP A 347 -15.37 -47.83 31.13
N PRO A 348 -14.98 -46.70 30.52
CA PRO A 348 -15.81 -45.64 29.90
C PRO A 348 -16.42 -46.00 28.54
N GLN A 349 -17.46 -45.26 28.13
CA GLN A 349 -18.35 -45.66 27.02
C GLN A 349 -17.79 -45.48 25.61
N TYR A 350 -16.63 -44.87 25.45
CA TYR A 350 -16.00 -44.75 24.14
C TYR A 350 -15.34 -46.06 23.73
N SER A 351 -15.48 -46.41 22.45
CA SER A 351 -14.98 -47.64 21.84
C SER A 351 -13.97 -47.37 20.71
N SER A 352 -13.67 -46.09 20.48
CA SER A 352 -12.70 -45.60 19.50
C SER A 352 -12.33 -44.16 19.82
N VAL A 353 -11.23 -43.67 19.23
CA VAL A 353 -10.80 -42.28 19.38
C VAL A 353 -10.49 -41.68 18.01
N GLY A 354 -11.06 -40.52 17.75
CA GLY A 354 -10.98 -39.85 16.46
C GLY A 354 -10.27 -38.52 16.53
N MET A 355 -9.84 -38.03 15.38
CA MET A 355 -9.24 -36.73 15.21
C MET A 355 -9.65 -36.15 13.85
N LEU A 356 -9.86 -34.84 13.82
CA LEU A 356 -10.19 -34.10 12.61
C LEU A 356 -9.00 -33.26 12.18
N LEU A 357 -8.57 -33.44 10.94
CA LEU A 357 -7.52 -32.66 10.30
C LEU A 357 -8.14 -31.79 9.21
N TYR A 358 -7.65 -30.57 9.04
CA TYR A 358 -8.06 -29.65 7.97
C TYR A 358 -9.57 -29.35 7.92
N ARG A 359 -10.27 -29.50 9.05
CA ARG A 359 -11.71 -29.29 9.12
C ARG A 359 -12.03 -27.81 8.94
N ASN A 360 -13.13 -27.52 8.23
CA ASN A 360 -13.59 -26.16 7.93
C ASN A 360 -12.66 -25.34 7.01
N LEU A 361 -11.61 -25.96 6.46
CA LEU A 361 -10.86 -25.42 5.34
C LEU A 361 -11.50 -25.89 4.04
N ASN A 362 -11.71 -24.99 3.09
CA ASN A 362 -12.16 -25.35 1.74
C ASN A 362 -10.99 -25.65 0.79
N TYR A 363 -9.76 -25.53 1.28
CA TYR A 363 -8.53 -25.54 0.51
C TYR A 363 -7.40 -26.08 1.41
N TYR A 364 -6.92 -27.26 1.09
CA TYR A 364 -5.66 -27.82 1.55
C TYR A 364 -5.19 -28.74 0.41
N PRO A 365 -3.89 -29.08 0.29
CA PRO A 365 -3.39 -29.76 -0.90
C PRO A 365 -4.18 -31.03 -1.22
N ASP A 366 -4.60 -31.21 -2.47
CA ASP A 366 -5.23 -32.45 -2.92
C ASP A 366 -4.18 -33.51 -3.26
N GLY A 367 -4.61 -34.74 -3.56
CA GLY A 367 -3.70 -35.79 -3.99
C GLY A 367 -3.37 -36.79 -2.89
N LYS A 368 -2.11 -37.23 -2.84
CA LYS A 368 -1.69 -38.33 -1.96
C LYS A 368 -1.07 -37.81 -0.67
N TYR A 369 -1.48 -38.41 0.44
CA TYR A 369 -0.89 -38.20 1.75
C TYR A 369 -0.38 -39.53 2.30
N VAL A 370 0.66 -39.48 3.12
CA VAL A 370 1.14 -40.62 3.88
C VAL A 370 0.87 -40.42 5.36
N VAL A 371 0.39 -41.49 6.00
CA VAL A 371 0.24 -41.59 7.45
C VAL A 371 1.30 -42.54 7.97
N LEU A 372 2.34 -41.97 8.55
CA LEU A 372 3.41 -42.70 9.22
C LEU A 372 3.02 -42.91 10.68
N TYR A 373 3.25 -44.10 11.23
CA TYR A 373 3.00 -44.38 12.64
C TYR A 373 3.84 -45.56 13.13
N GLU A 374 4.05 -45.62 14.44
CA GLU A 374 4.60 -46.79 15.13
C GLU A 374 3.49 -47.54 15.86
N GLY A 375 3.71 -48.81 16.16
CA GLY A 375 2.82 -49.64 16.97
C GLY A 375 1.86 -50.52 16.17
N GLU A 376 1.15 -51.38 16.89
CA GLU A 376 0.12 -52.27 16.36
C GLU A 376 -1.30 -51.80 16.75
N GLY A 377 -2.22 -51.95 15.81
CA GLY A 377 -3.61 -51.55 15.98
C GLY A 377 -4.29 -51.30 14.64
N SER A 378 -5.42 -50.60 14.68
CA SER A 378 -6.23 -50.28 13.50
C SER A 378 -6.53 -48.78 13.43
N ILE A 379 -6.20 -48.17 12.28
CA ILE A 379 -6.53 -46.79 11.95
C ILE A 379 -7.47 -46.77 10.75
N GLU A 380 -8.58 -46.07 10.88
CA GLU A 380 -9.57 -45.84 9.85
C GLU A 380 -9.55 -44.38 9.36
N TYR A 381 -9.92 -44.19 8.09
CA TYR A 381 -9.95 -42.88 7.44
C TYR A 381 -11.28 -42.67 6.71
N ASN A 382 -11.81 -41.45 6.75
CA ASN A 382 -13.07 -41.09 6.09
C ASN A 382 -13.10 -39.61 5.69
N PHE A 383 -14.30 -39.11 5.35
CA PHE A 383 -14.55 -37.77 4.79
C PHE A 383 -13.81 -37.60 3.48
N ASP A 384 -12.74 -36.83 3.47
CA ASP A 384 -12.01 -36.48 2.25
C ASP A 384 -10.90 -37.48 1.94
N ALA A 385 -10.51 -38.32 2.91
CA ALA A 385 -9.46 -39.33 2.74
C ALA A 385 -10.00 -40.75 2.47
N ARG A 386 -9.36 -41.46 1.54
CA ARG A 386 -9.57 -42.90 1.30
C ARG A 386 -8.22 -43.61 1.23
N ILE A 387 -8.03 -44.63 2.07
CA ILE A 387 -6.81 -45.43 2.07
C ILE A 387 -6.62 -46.20 0.74
N ASP A 388 -5.42 -46.11 0.17
CA ASP A 388 -4.95 -46.96 -0.91
C ASP A 388 -4.30 -48.21 -0.34
N GLN A 389 -5.09 -49.28 -0.26
CA GLN A 389 -4.63 -50.57 0.27
C GLN A 389 -3.51 -51.21 -0.55
N SER A 390 -3.30 -50.80 -1.81
CA SER A 390 -2.27 -51.37 -2.67
C SER A 390 -0.88 -50.78 -2.44
N GLU A 391 -0.82 -49.57 -1.89
CA GLU A 391 0.42 -48.84 -1.58
C GLU A 391 0.67 -48.72 -0.07
N SER A 392 -0.30 -49.09 0.76
CA SER A 392 -0.20 -49.09 2.22
C SER A 392 0.48 -50.35 2.78
N ALA A 393 1.22 -50.19 3.86
CA ALA A 393 1.83 -51.25 4.67
C ALA A 393 1.72 -50.91 6.17
N PRO A 394 1.92 -51.88 7.09
CA PRO A 394 2.00 -51.58 8.51
C PRO A 394 3.03 -50.47 8.79
N GLY A 395 2.64 -49.44 9.54
CA GLY A 395 3.44 -48.26 9.86
C GLY A 395 3.47 -47.16 8.77
N ARG A 396 2.90 -47.40 7.58
CA ARG A 396 2.80 -46.42 6.49
C ARG A 396 1.52 -46.63 5.68
N HIS A 397 0.51 -45.80 5.89
CA HIS A 397 -0.71 -45.81 5.09
C HIS A 397 -0.67 -44.70 4.02
N VAL A 398 -1.02 -45.02 2.78
CA VAL A 398 -1.19 -44.02 1.71
C VAL A 398 -2.67 -43.69 1.58
N LEU A 399 -3.01 -42.40 1.57
CA LEU A 399 -4.36 -41.88 1.45
C LEU A 399 -4.51 -41.11 0.15
N ASN A 400 -5.58 -41.37 -0.59
CA ASN A 400 -6.06 -40.47 -1.64
C ASN A 400 -7.01 -39.45 -1.00
N VAL A 401 -6.68 -38.17 -1.10
CA VAL A 401 -7.38 -37.06 -0.44
C VAL A 401 -7.99 -36.14 -1.50
N ASN A 402 -9.29 -35.85 -1.33
CA ASN A 402 -10.03 -34.90 -2.16
C ASN A 402 -10.64 -33.81 -1.26
N PRO A 403 -9.98 -32.64 -1.14
CA PRO A 403 -10.30 -31.61 -0.17
C PRO A 403 -11.76 -31.11 -0.21
N SER A 404 -12.33 -30.94 0.97
CA SER A 404 -13.59 -30.24 1.20
C SER A 404 -13.61 -29.66 2.62
N SER A 405 -14.63 -28.86 2.94
CA SER A 405 -14.84 -28.39 4.33
C SER A 405 -14.89 -29.52 5.37
N ASN A 406 -15.14 -30.78 4.99
CA ASN A 406 -15.19 -31.93 5.91
C ASN A 406 -13.83 -32.33 6.47
N GLY A 407 -12.74 -32.02 5.76
CA GLY A 407 -11.39 -32.38 6.17
C GLY A 407 -11.15 -33.89 6.18
N VAL A 408 -10.07 -34.30 6.82
CA VAL A 408 -9.72 -35.71 7.00
C VAL A 408 -10.09 -36.17 8.40
N TRP A 409 -10.90 -37.22 8.49
CA TRP A 409 -11.17 -37.89 9.76
C TRP A 409 -10.29 -39.13 9.89
N LEU A 410 -9.41 -39.12 10.89
CA LEU A 410 -8.59 -40.25 11.30
C LEU A 410 -9.19 -40.83 12.57
N ARG A 411 -9.32 -42.15 12.65
CA ARG A 411 -9.85 -42.83 13.84
C ARG A 411 -9.06 -44.07 14.21
N ILE A 412 -8.61 -44.15 15.45
CA ILE A 412 -8.04 -45.36 16.04
C ILE A 412 -9.19 -46.18 16.64
N THR A 413 -9.38 -47.39 16.13
CA THR A 413 -10.41 -48.33 16.63
C THR A 413 -9.82 -49.43 17.51
N ASP A 414 -8.51 -49.63 17.46
CA ASP A 414 -7.78 -50.62 18.23
C ASP A 414 -6.31 -50.21 18.35
N THR A 415 -5.68 -50.44 19.51
CA THR A 415 -4.27 -50.08 19.79
C THR A 415 -3.71 -51.05 20.82
N ASP A 416 -2.49 -51.57 20.58
CA ASP A 416 -1.87 -52.66 21.37
C ASP A 416 -2.79 -53.89 21.59
N PRO A 417 -3.42 -54.45 20.54
CA PRO A 417 -4.38 -55.54 20.69
C PRO A 417 -3.80 -56.82 21.30
N ASN A 418 -2.46 -56.99 21.30
CA ASN A 418 -1.80 -58.13 21.90
C ASN A 418 -1.25 -57.86 23.31
N GLU A 419 -1.54 -56.70 23.90
CA GLU A 419 -1.08 -56.27 25.24
C GLU A 419 0.45 -56.38 25.40
N THR A 420 1.19 -55.98 24.37
CA THR A 420 2.66 -56.04 24.33
C THR A 420 3.33 -54.75 24.79
N GLY A 421 2.55 -53.67 24.90
CA GLY A 421 3.00 -52.30 25.11
C GLY A 421 3.38 -51.58 23.81
N ASP A 422 3.11 -52.16 22.63
CA ASP A 422 3.41 -51.56 21.33
C ASP A 422 2.18 -50.85 20.72
N TYR A 423 1.67 -49.86 21.45
CA TYR A 423 0.50 -49.07 21.06
C TYR A 423 0.81 -48.08 19.94
N ILE A 424 -0.22 -47.69 19.19
CA ILE A 424 -0.13 -46.70 18.10
C ILE A 424 0.34 -45.35 18.64
N ARG A 425 1.41 -44.81 18.06
CA ARG A 425 2.05 -43.55 18.46
C ARG A 425 2.85 -42.93 17.32
N ASN A 426 3.40 -41.73 17.55
CA ASN A 426 4.24 -41.00 16.60
C ASN A 426 3.56 -40.86 15.23
N ILE A 427 2.25 -40.60 15.23
CA ILE A 427 1.51 -40.47 13.99
C ILE A 427 1.96 -39.19 13.29
N ARG A 428 2.23 -39.26 11.98
CA ARG A 428 2.45 -38.11 11.13
C ARG A 428 1.58 -38.19 9.90
N VAL A 429 0.92 -37.10 9.55
CA VAL A 429 0.09 -37.00 8.33
C VAL A 429 0.69 -35.91 7.45
N VAL A 430 1.36 -36.32 6.36
CA VAL A 430 2.09 -35.42 5.47
C VAL A 430 1.72 -35.69 4.01
N PRO A 431 1.79 -34.69 3.11
CA PRO A 431 1.74 -34.93 1.66
C PRO A 431 2.80 -35.95 1.23
N GLU A 432 2.50 -36.83 0.27
CA GLU A 432 3.42 -37.90 -0.16
C GLU A 432 4.75 -37.36 -0.68
N GLU A 433 4.73 -36.19 -1.33
CA GLU A 433 5.94 -35.52 -1.84
C GLU A 433 6.92 -35.08 -0.74
N TYR A 434 6.42 -34.89 0.49
CA TYR A 434 7.21 -34.49 1.65
C TYR A 434 7.49 -35.65 2.61
N GLU A 435 7.30 -36.91 2.19
CA GLU A 435 7.53 -38.07 3.06
C GLU A 435 8.99 -38.15 3.55
N ASP A 436 9.96 -37.86 2.68
CA ASP A 436 11.39 -37.94 3.02
C ASP A 436 11.82 -36.94 4.10
N ILE A 437 11.04 -35.86 4.27
CA ILE A 437 11.24 -34.80 5.26
C ILE A 437 10.14 -34.80 6.33
N ALA A 438 9.41 -35.92 6.51
CA ALA A 438 8.26 -35.97 7.42
C ALA A 438 8.58 -35.70 8.90
N GLU A 439 9.86 -35.67 9.26
CA GLU A 439 10.36 -35.29 10.59
C GLU A 439 10.47 -33.77 10.78
N GLU A 440 10.47 -33.00 9.69
CA GLU A 440 10.53 -31.54 9.75
C GLU A 440 9.28 -30.97 10.44
N THR A 441 9.48 -29.89 11.19
CA THR A 441 8.39 -29.26 11.93
C THR A 441 7.47 -28.45 11.02
N TYR A 442 8.06 -27.57 10.21
CA TYR A 442 7.33 -26.60 9.42
C TYR A 442 7.09 -27.09 8.00
N ASN A 443 5.96 -26.68 7.46
CA ASN A 443 5.63 -26.90 6.07
C ASN A 443 6.57 -26.05 5.20
N PRO A 444 7.29 -26.66 4.24
CA PRO A 444 8.15 -25.94 3.29
C PRO A 444 7.50 -24.76 2.59
N ASP A 445 6.24 -24.94 2.14
CA ASP A 445 5.51 -23.91 1.40
C ASP A 445 5.16 -22.71 2.30
N PHE A 446 4.90 -22.98 3.58
CA PHE A 446 4.70 -21.94 4.58
C PHE A 446 5.98 -21.16 4.84
N ILE A 447 7.11 -21.86 5.05
CA ILE A 447 8.43 -21.22 5.25
C ILE A 447 8.76 -20.28 4.08
N ASN A 448 8.62 -20.76 2.84
CA ASN A 448 8.82 -19.93 1.65
C ASN A 448 7.96 -18.68 1.62
N THR A 449 6.71 -18.78 2.09
CA THR A 449 5.78 -17.67 2.09
C THR A 449 6.18 -16.57 3.08
N ILE A 450 6.79 -16.93 4.21
CA ILE A 450 7.11 -15.97 5.29
C ILE A 450 8.59 -15.58 5.38
N ALA A 451 9.48 -16.31 4.71
CA ALA A 451 10.94 -16.12 4.80
C ALA A 451 11.40 -14.71 4.38
N ASN A 452 10.70 -14.12 3.41
CA ASN A 452 11.07 -12.82 2.86
C ASN A 452 10.71 -11.65 3.79
N PHE A 453 9.85 -11.83 4.80
CA PHE A 453 9.50 -10.76 5.73
C PHE A 453 10.67 -10.43 6.68
N ASP A 454 10.70 -9.19 7.15
CA ASP A 454 11.70 -8.68 8.10
C ASP A 454 11.38 -9.12 9.54
N THR A 455 10.09 -9.21 9.87
CA THR A 455 9.62 -9.53 11.23
C THR A 455 8.43 -10.49 11.21
N LEU A 456 8.44 -11.48 12.11
CA LEU A 456 7.31 -12.39 12.37
C LEU A 456 6.58 -11.95 13.63
N ASN A 457 5.33 -11.49 13.47
CA ASN A 457 4.48 -11.12 14.59
C ASN A 457 3.70 -12.33 15.12
N TYR A 458 4.05 -12.75 16.34
CA TYR A 458 3.49 -13.92 17.01
C TYR A 458 2.26 -13.65 17.89
N LEU A 459 1.67 -12.45 17.86
CA LEU A 459 0.53 -12.05 18.69
C LEU A 459 -0.57 -13.12 18.78
N ASN A 460 -0.94 -13.71 17.64
CA ASN A 460 -2.02 -14.69 17.55
C ASN A 460 -1.56 -16.12 17.83
N TRP A 461 -0.31 -16.46 17.54
CA TRP A 461 0.28 -17.75 17.92
C TRP A 461 0.42 -17.88 19.43
N ALA A 462 0.77 -16.78 20.10
CA ALA A 462 0.85 -16.66 21.55
C ALA A 462 -0.53 -16.40 22.21
N GLY A 463 -1.60 -16.24 21.42
CA GLY A 463 -2.99 -16.11 21.88
C GLY A 463 -3.21 -15.04 22.95
N ILE A 464 -2.53 -13.90 22.82
CA ILE A 464 -2.41 -12.89 23.88
C ILE A 464 -3.74 -12.28 24.31
N ASN A 465 -4.65 -12.06 23.36
CA ASN A 465 -5.99 -11.50 23.63
C ASN A 465 -6.88 -12.40 24.52
N SER A 466 -6.49 -13.67 24.71
CA SER A 466 -7.18 -14.63 25.55
C SER A 466 -6.23 -15.47 26.42
N SER A 467 -4.99 -15.00 26.61
CA SER A 467 -3.98 -15.80 27.30
C SER A 467 -4.35 -15.98 28.78
N THR A 468 -4.14 -17.21 29.25
CA THR A 468 -4.34 -17.61 30.65
C THR A 468 -3.04 -18.03 31.33
N GLU A 469 -1.91 -17.87 30.64
CA GLU A 469 -0.59 -18.17 31.17
C GLU A 469 -0.17 -17.11 32.20
N ILE A 470 0.24 -17.55 33.39
CA ILE A 470 0.64 -16.68 34.51
C ILE A 470 2.08 -17.02 34.91
N GLU A 471 2.35 -18.29 35.21
CA GLU A 471 3.65 -18.80 35.62
C GLU A 471 4.32 -19.56 34.47
N TRP A 472 5.66 -19.67 34.46
CA TRP A 472 6.40 -20.37 33.39
C TRP A 472 5.96 -21.82 33.18
N SER A 473 5.44 -22.46 34.23
CA SER A 473 4.90 -23.82 34.17
C SER A 473 3.57 -23.93 33.43
N ASP A 474 2.84 -22.83 33.25
CA ASP A 474 1.54 -22.79 32.58
C ASP A 474 1.68 -22.76 31.05
N ARG A 475 2.89 -22.46 30.55
CA ARG A 475 3.12 -22.23 29.12
C ARG A 475 2.93 -23.46 28.25
N SER A 476 2.54 -23.24 27.00
CA SER A 476 2.66 -24.26 25.94
C SER A 476 4.11 -24.72 25.75
N THR A 477 4.31 -26.03 25.62
CA THR A 477 5.61 -26.67 25.31
C THR A 477 5.51 -27.45 24.01
N PRO A 478 6.62 -27.82 23.35
CA PRO A 478 6.58 -28.64 22.14
C PRO A 478 5.81 -29.95 22.29
N LYS A 479 5.68 -30.46 23.52
CA LYS A 479 4.88 -31.66 23.83
C LYS A 479 3.39 -31.40 23.85
N SER A 480 2.94 -30.25 24.36
CA SER A 480 1.52 -29.89 24.33
C SER A 480 1.10 -29.39 22.94
N SER A 481 2.03 -28.85 22.14
CA SER A 481 1.82 -28.45 20.74
C SER A 481 1.65 -29.60 19.74
N ILE A 482 1.72 -30.87 20.19
CA ILE A 482 1.40 -32.02 19.31
C ILE A 482 -0.03 -31.89 18.78
N PHE A 483 -0.91 -31.21 19.52
CA PHE A 483 -2.24 -30.82 19.12
C PHE A 483 -2.39 -29.30 19.24
N ALA A 484 -3.15 -28.70 18.33
CA ALA A 484 -3.46 -27.28 18.36
C ALA A 484 -4.66 -27.02 19.28
N GLU A 485 -4.44 -27.12 20.59
CA GLU A 485 -5.50 -26.83 21.56
C GLU A 485 -5.70 -25.33 21.81
N ASP A 486 -4.71 -24.44 21.58
CA ASP A 486 -4.93 -22.98 21.46
C ASP A 486 -3.66 -22.13 21.21
N LEU A 487 -2.47 -22.56 21.68
CA LEU A 487 -1.24 -21.74 21.72
C LEU A 487 -0.03 -22.51 21.17
N VAL A 488 0.77 -21.85 20.32
CA VAL A 488 2.07 -22.37 19.85
C VAL A 488 3.14 -22.11 20.91
N SER A 489 4.06 -23.06 21.10
CA SER A 489 5.11 -22.94 22.11
C SER A 489 6.17 -21.91 21.75
N ILE A 490 6.80 -21.30 22.76
CA ILE A 490 7.92 -20.35 22.57
C ILE A 490 9.07 -21.03 21.82
N GLU A 491 9.32 -22.31 22.15
CA GLU A 491 10.33 -23.12 21.51
C GLU A 491 10.10 -23.26 19.99
N GLU A 492 8.85 -23.39 19.56
CA GLU A 492 8.48 -23.40 18.14
C GLU A 492 8.63 -22.00 17.51
N MET A 493 8.19 -20.94 18.17
CA MET A 493 8.35 -19.58 17.62
C MET A 493 9.83 -19.23 17.40
N VAL A 494 10.72 -19.55 18.35
CA VAL A 494 12.16 -19.34 18.21
C VAL A 494 12.75 -20.18 17.08
N GLU A 495 12.33 -21.45 16.95
CA GLU A 495 12.78 -22.31 15.85
C GLU A 495 12.35 -21.74 14.49
N LEU A 496 11.12 -21.23 14.38
CA LEU A 496 10.64 -20.63 13.14
C LEU A 496 11.45 -19.38 12.75
N ALA A 497 11.70 -18.49 13.71
CA ALA A 497 12.52 -17.29 13.50
C ALA A 497 13.95 -17.66 13.07
N ASN A 498 14.54 -18.68 13.69
CA ASN A 498 15.85 -19.20 13.31
C ASN A 498 15.85 -19.81 11.90
N GLN A 499 14.85 -20.61 11.54
CA GLN A 499 14.79 -21.23 10.21
C GLN A 499 14.58 -20.20 9.11
N THR A 500 13.77 -19.17 9.36
CA THR A 500 13.46 -18.09 8.40
C THR A 500 14.48 -16.95 8.41
N GLN A 501 15.38 -16.93 9.40
CA GLN A 501 16.30 -15.81 9.68
C GLN A 501 15.55 -14.49 9.83
N THR A 502 14.39 -14.50 10.49
CA THR A 502 13.47 -13.36 10.58
C THR A 502 13.32 -12.92 12.02
N ASN A 503 13.32 -11.60 12.27
CA ASN A 503 13.22 -11.06 13.62
C ASN A 503 11.89 -11.48 14.28
N PRO A 504 11.90 -12.10 15.46
CA PRO A 504 10.67 -12.44 16.17
C PRO A 504 10.09 -11.22 16.89
N TRP A 505 8.78 -11.02 16.78
CA TRP A 505 8.01 -10.12 17.64
C TRP A 505 7.20 -10.91 18.66
N PHE A 506 7.75 -11.00 19.87
CA PHE A 506 7.16 -11.68 21.01
C PHE A 506 6.23 -10.77 21.78
N HIS A 507 5.14 -11.36 22.25
CA HIS A 507 4.15 -10.70 23.08
C HIS A 507 4.00 -11.47 24.38
N LEU A 508 3.88 -10.76 25.50
CA LEU A 508 3.80 -11.38 26.82
C LEU A 508 2.37 -11.34 27.40
N PRO A 509 1.92 -12.42 28.08
CA PRO A 509 0.64 -12.43 28.78
C PRO A 509 0.53 -11.30 29.80
N HIS A 510 -0.64 -10.67 29.88
CA HIS A 510 -0.91 -9.56 30.80
C HIS A 510 -0.84 -9.92 32.29
N GLN A 511 -0.85 -11.21 32.64
CA GLN A 511 -0.71 -11.67 34.03
C GLN A 511 0.65 -12.32 34.32
N ALA A 512 1.57 -12.32 33.34
CA ALA A 512 2.86 -12.99 33.45
C ALA A 512 3.66 -12.48 34.67
N THR A 513 4.12 -13.41 35.50
CA THR A 513 5.00 -13.11 36.62
C THR A 513 6.40 -12.75 36.15
N ASP A 514 7.20 -12.10 37.00
CA ASP A 514 8.61 -11.84 36.70
C ASP A 514 9.39 -13.13 36.44
N GLU A 515 9.00 -14.24 37.08
CA GLU A 515 9.58 -15.57 36.79
C GLU A 515 9.27 -16.01 35.36
N TYR A 516 8.02 -15.86 34.90
CA TYR A 516 7.66 -16.15 33.51
C TYR A 516 8.47 -15.29 32.54
N VAL A 517 8.51 -13.97 32.77
CA VAL A 517 9.21 -13.01 31.90
C VAL A 517 10.71 -13.31 31.84
N THR A 518 11.33 -13.58 33.00
CA THR A 518 12.78 -13.90 33.09
C THR A 518 13.08 -15.21 32.36
N ASN A 519 12.32 -16.29 32.61
CA ASN A 519 12.57 -17.58 31.97
C ASN A 519 12.32 -17.53 30.45
N PHE A 520 11.37 -16.71 29.99
CA PHE A 520 11.17 -16.45 28.56
C PHE A 520 12.43 -15.80 27.98
N ALA A 521 12.87 -14.67 28.55
CA ALA A 521 14.05 -13.95 28.10
C ALA A 521 15.29 -14.86 28.08
N GLU A 522 15.50 -15.68 29.14
CA GLU A 522 16.62 -16.63 29.23
C GLU A 522 16.56 -17.65 28.09
N TYR A 523 15.37 -18.22 27.83
CA TYR A 523 15.22 -19.17 26.72
C TYR A 523 15.54 -18.54 25.37
N VAL A 524 15.04 -17.32 25.10
CA VAL A 524 15.29 -16.63 23.82
C VAL A 524 16.76 -16.24 23.67
N ALA A 525 17.37 -15.67 24.70
CA ALA A 525 18.80 -15.31 24.68
C ALA A 525 19.70 -16.53 24.43
N GLU A 526 19.32 -17.71 24.95
CA GLU A 526 20.10 -18.94 24.77
C GLU A 526 19.90 -19.63 23.41
N ASN A 527 18.74 -19.46 22.77
CA ASN A 527 18.32 -20.31 21.63
C ASN A 527 18.02 -19.53 20.34
N LEU A 528 17.79 -18.23 20.38
CA LEU A 528 17.61 -17.41 19.18
C LEU A 528 18.97 -17.14 18.52
N ASN A 529 19.00 -17.18 17.20
CA ASN A 529 20.17 -16.80 16.41
C ASN A 529 20.67 -15.40 16.83
N PRO A 530 21.95 -15.25 17.22
CA PRO A 530 22.49 -14.00 17.75
C PRO A 530 22.46 -12.82 16.78
N GLU A 531 22.26 -13.06 15.48
CA GLU A 531 22.15 -12.01 14.46
C GLU A 531 20.73 -11.43 14.34
N LEU A 532 19.74 -11.99 15.04
CA LEU A 532 18.35 -11.53 14.99
C LEU A 532 18.03 -10.60 16.16
N ASP A 533 17.27 -9.55 15.89
CA ASP A 533 16.72 -8.65 16.90
C ASP A 533 15.38 -9.19 17.42
N VAL A 534 15.03 -8.83 18.65
CA VAL A 534 13.80 -9.23 19.33
C VAL A 534 12.90 -8.03 19.54
N TYR A 535 11.74 -8.03 18.89
CA TYR A 535 10.68 -7.07 19.15
C TYR A 535 9.85 -7.56 20.33
N LEU A 536 9.81 -6.79 21.42
CA LEU A 536 9.20 -7.20 22.69
C LEU A 536 8.04 -6.28 23.06
N GLU A 537 6.83 -6.85 23.10
CA GLU A 537 5.63 -6.14 23.56
C GLU A 537 5.02 -6.81 24.80
N TYR A 538 4.75 -6.02 25.84
CA TYR A 538 3.96 -6.47 26.96
C TYR A 538 2.46 -6.31 26.64
N SER A 539 1.69 -7.40 26.67
CA SER A 539 0.25 -7.40 26.39
C SER A 539 -0.11 -6.81 25.01
N HIS A 540 -1.40 -6.53 24.79
CA HIS A 540 -1.92 -5.96 23.54
C HIS A 540 -3.32 -5.35 23.76
N GLU A 541 -3.73 -4.35 22.96
CA GLU A 541 -5.07 -3.74 22.99
C GLU A 541 -5.51 -3.16 24.36
N ILE A 542 -4.54 -2.64 25.11
CA ILE A 542 -4.74 -2.19 26.50
C ILE A 542 -5.63 -0.95 26.64
N TRP A 543 -5.76 -0.14 25.58
CA TRP A 543 -6.70 0.99 25.53
C TRP A 543 -8.16 0.52 25.47
N ASN A 544 -8.42 -0.62 24.84
CA ASN A 544 -9.77 -1.09 24.50
C ASN A 544 -10.39 -1.94 25.64
N PRO A 545 -11.38 -1.40 26.39
CA PRO A 545 -11.96 -2.10 27.54
C PRO A 545 -12.82 -3.31 27.16
N SER A 546 -12.98 -3.61 25.86
CA SER A 546 -13.67 -4.81 25.37
C SER A 546 -12.85 -6.08 25.63
N TYR A 547 -11.54 -5.97 25.77
CA TYR A 547 -10.66 -7.09 26.08
C TYR A 547 -10.44 -7.29 27.59
N ASP A 548 -10.20 -8.54 27.99
CA ASP A 548 -10.00 -8.91 29.40
C ASP A 548 -8.74 -8.28 29.99
N GLN A 549 -7.63 -8.28 29.25
CA GLN A 549 -6.36 -7.70 29.68
C GLN A 549 -6.48 -6.21 30.01
N ALA A 550 -7.18 -5.43 29.18
CA ALA A 550 -7.39 -4.01 29.39
C ALA A 550 -8.21 -3.73 30.67
N ARG A 551 -9.18 -4.60 30.98
CA ARG A 551 -9.95 -4.53 32.23
C ARG A 551 -9.10 -4.90 33.44
N TRP A 552 -8.33 -5.99 33.34
CA TRP A 552 -7.46 -6.44 34.42
C TRP A 552 -6.38 -5.42 34.77
N ILE A 553 -5.66 -4.89 33.77
CA ILE A 553 -4.63 -3.84 33.95
C ILE A 553 -5.23 -2.61 34.63
N ARG A 554 -6.46 -2.24 34.27
CA ARG A 554 -7.15 -1.13 34.92
C ARG A 554 -7.41 -1.40 36.40
N GLU A 555 -7.83 -2.61 36.74
CA GLU A 555 -8.07 -3.01 38.14
C GLU A 555 -6.79 -2.92 38.96
N GLU A 556 -5.65 -3.35 38.41
CA GLU A 556 -4.34 -3.23 39.03
C GLU A 556 -3.92 -1.75 39.23
N GLY A 557 -4.06 -0.91 38.20
CA GLY A 557 -3.81 0.53 38.32
C GLY A 557 -4.73 1.22 39.33
N GLU A 558 -6.01 0.85 39.40
CA GLU A 558 -6.96 1.36 40.38
C GLU A 558 -6.63 0.91 41.82
N ALA A 559 -6.12 -0.31 41.98
CA ALA A 559 -5.68 -0.84 43.27
C ALA A 559 -4.41 -0.14 43.76
N GLN A 560 -3.40 0.01 42.88
CA GLN A 560 -2.12 0.64 43.19
C GLN A 560 -2.28 2.11 43.55
N TRP A 561 -3.07 2.87 42.77
CA TRP A 561 -3.32 4.30 42.99
C TRP A 561 -4.71 4.59 43.55
N SER A 562 -5.16 3.78 44.52
CA SER A 562 -6.49 3.90 45.14
C SER A 562 -6.77 5.27 45.78
N ASP A 563 -5.74 5.96 46.27
CA ASP A 563 -5.86 7.29 46.90
C ASP A 563 -5.75 8.47 45.90
N ASN A 564 -5.39 8.22 44.63
CA ASN A 564 -5.25 9.28 43.63
C ASN A 564 -6.59 9.53 42.92
N SER A 565 -7.39 10.48 43.44
CA SER A 565 -8.70 10.83 42.89
C SER A 565 -8.66 11.75 41.67
N PHE A 566 -7.48 12.25 41.29
CA PHE A 566 -7.33 13.23 40.21
C PHE A 566 -7.12 12.60 38.83
N VAL A 567 -6.76 11.31 38.79
CA VAL A 567 -6.60 10.54 37.55
C VAL A 567 -7.77 9.55 37.44
N GLY A 568 -8.50 9.60 36.32
CA GLY A 568 -9.59 8.67 36.04
C GLY A 568 -9.09 7.24 35.79
N GLY A 569 -9.99 6.24 35.84
CA GLY A 569 -9.60 4.84 35.65
C GLY A 569 -8.96 4.53 34.28
N PHE A 570 -9.18 5.36 33.26
CA PHE A 570 -8.46 5.23 31.99
C PHE A 570 -6.98 5.64 32.12
N GLY A 571 -6.68 6.80 32.72
CA GLY A 571 -5.29 7.22 32.95
C GLY A 571 -4.52 6.24 33.84
N LYS A 572 -5.14 5.72 34.91
CA LYS A 572 -4.52 4.70 35.77
C LYS A 572 -4.20 3.40 35.03
N ARG A 573 -5.00 3.04 34.02
CA ARG A 573 -4.73 1.85 33.20
C ARG A 573 -3.47 2.07 32.37
N LEU A 574 -3.36 3.20 31.69
CA LEU A 574 -2.21 3.55 30.86
C LEU A 574 -0.94 3.74 31.69
N ASP A 575 -1.04 4.36 32.87
CA ASP A 575 0.09 4.52 33.80
C ASP A 575 0.60 3.16 34.29
N TRP A 576 -0.30 2.22 34.62
CA TRP A 576 0.09 0.89 35.07
C TRP A 576 0.71 0.08 33.94
N TYR A 577 0.11 0.15 32.74
CA TYR A 577 0.67 -0.46 31.53
C TYR A 577 2.08 0.05 31.25
N SER A 578 2.28 1.37 31.23
CA SER A 578 3.58 2.02 31.06
C SER A 578 4.60 1.48 32.07
N GLN A 579 4.25 1.46 33.35
CA GLN A 579 5.14 0.92 34.40
C GLN A 579 5.52 -0.53 34.13
N ARG A 580 4.54 -1.38 33.82
CA ARG A 580 4.80 -2.82 33.64
C ARG A 580 5.57 -3.13 32.36
N THR A 581 5.35 -2.39 31.29
CA THR A 581 6.16 -2.52 30.06
C THR A 581 7.63 -2.22 30.35
N VAL A 582 7.93 -1.13 31.09
CA VAL A 582 9.30 -0.81 31.48
C VAL A 582 9.92 -1.90 32.35
N GLU A 583 9.20 -2.43 33.34
CA GLU A 583 9.68 -3.53 34.18
C GLU A 583 10.01 -4.79 33.34
N VAL A 584 9.16 -5.11 32.37
CA VAL A 584 9.34 -6.24 31.45
C VAL A 584 10.57 -6.06 30.58
N THR A 585 10.73 -4.90 29.93
CA THR A 585 11.90 -4.69 29.06
C THR A 585 13.20 -4.67 29.84
N GLN A 586 13.22 -4.08 31.05
CA GLN A 586 14.41 -4.09 31.91
C GLN A 586 14.81 -5.51 32.34
N ILE A 587 13.85 -6.42 32.59
CA ILE A 587 14.17 -7.84 32.83
C ILE A 587 14.86 -8.44 31.62
N TRP A 588 14.37 -8.16 30.40
CA TRP A 588 14.99 -8.65 29.18
C TRP A 588 16.38 -8.07 28.93
N GLU A 589 16.58 -6.75 29.12
CA GLU A 589 17.90 -6.12 29.02
C GLU A 589 18.89 -6.72 30.04
N GLU A 590 18.44 -7.00 31.28
CA GLU A 590 19.29 -7.64 32.29
C GLU A 590 19.73 -9.05 31.89
N VAL A 591 18.86 -9.82 31.22
CA VAL A 591 19.16 -11.17 30.73
C VAL A 591 20.07 -11.14 29.51
N PHE A 592 19.80 -10.28 28.53
CA PHE A 592 20.61 -10.13 27.32
C PHE A 592 21.96 -9.45 27.58
N ALA A 593 22.04 -8.64 28.64
CA ALA A 593 23.27 -8.05 29.17
C ALA A 593 24.09 -7.26 28.14
N GLU A 594 25.16 -7.84 27.60
CA GLU A 594 26.03 -7.19 26.59
C GLU A 594 25.40 -7.19 25.18
N GLU A 595 24.27 -7.86 25.03
CA GLU A 595 23.48 -7.91 23.79
C GLU A 595 22.11 -7.23 23.94
N LYS A 596 21.96 -6.37 24.96
CA LYS A 596 20.67 -5.72 25.28
C LYS A 596 20.14 -4.86 24.14
N GLU A 597 21.02 -4.33 23.28
CA GLU A 597 20.64 -3.56 22.09
C GLU A 597 19.86 -4.38 21.05
N ARG A 598 19.85 -5.72 21.16
CA ARG A 598 19.00 -6.61 20.35
C ARG A 598 17.54 -6.62 20.80
N VAL A 599 17.24 -6.12 22.01
CA VAL A 599 15.86 -6.11 22.55
C VAL A 599 15.23 -4.77 22.20
N ILE A 600 14.28 -4.78 21.29
CA ILE A 600 13.51 -3.62 20.85
C ILE A 600 12.23 -3.55 21.67
N GLY A 601 12.20 -2.69 22.70
CA GLY A 601 11.07 -2.53 23.61
C GLY A 601 9.94 -1.70 23.00
N ILE A 602 8.72 -2.26 22.98
CA ILE A 602 7.57 -1.67 22.30
C ILE A 602 6.49 -1.22 23.29
N VAL A 603 5.93 -0.03 23.03
CA VAL A 603 4.66 0.41 23.63
C VAL A 603 3.54 0.51 22.60
N GLY A 604 2.41 -0.16 22.85
CA GLY A 604 1.24 -0.14 21.97
C GLY A 604 0.29 1.03 22.24
N GLY A 605 -0.25 1.63 21.17
CA GLY A 605 -1.14 2.79 21.20
C GLY A 605 -2.36 2.69 20.28
N GLU A 606 -3.39 3.50 20.57
CA GLU A 606 -4.58 3.61 19.71
C GLU A 606 -4.34 4.62 18.59
N ALA A 607 -4.30 4.17 17.33
CA ALA A 607 -4.00 5.04 16.18
C ALA A 607 -4.92 6.28 16.05
N ALA A 608 -6.20 6.15 16.41
CA ALA A 608 -7.15 7.27 16.36
C ALA A 608 -7.06 8.24 17.56
N ASN A 609 -6.18 7.98 18.54
CA ASN A 609 -6.15 8.71 19.81
C ASN A 609 -4.74 8.75 20.43
N THR A 610 -3.96 9.76 20.02
CA THR A 610 -2.58 10.01 20.47
C THR A 610 -2.42 10.14 21.98
N ALA A 611 -3.48 10.58 22.68
CA ALA A 611 -3.46 10.73 24.14
C ALA A 611 -3.19 9.40 24.87
N THR A 612 -3.32 8.26 24.20
CA THR A 612 -2.89 6.95 24.73
C THR A 612 -1.38 6.89 24.89
N ILE A 613 -0.62 7.12 23.81
CA ILE A 613 0.84 7.10 23.82
C ILE A 613 1.43 8.29 24.57
N ASP A 614 0.88 9.50 24.41
CA ASP A 614 1.33 10.68 25.17
C ASP A 614 1.35 10.37 26.67
N ARG A 615 0.30 9.72 27.18
CA ARG A 615 0.19 9.37 28.59
C ARG A 615 1.17 8.27 29.02
N ILE A 616 1.41 7.28 28.15
CA ILE A 616 2.32 6.16 28.41
C ILE A 616 3.76 6.67 28.54
N LEU A 617 4.18 7.58 27.65
CA LEU A 617 5.53 8.14 27.60
C LEU A 617 5.76 9.29 28.60
N GLU A 618 4.72 9.85 29.21
CA GLU A 618 4.87 10.81 30.31
C GLU A 618 5.43 10.18 31.61
N TYR A 619 5.38 8.84 31.75
CA TYR A 619 5.87 8.09 32.92
C TYR A 619 5.39 8.64 34.28
N ASN A 620 4.14 9.08 34.38
CA ASN A 620 3.59 9.77 35.57
C ASN A 620 3.62 8.97 36.87
N TRP A 621 3.88 7.67 36.79
CA TRP A 621 4.05 6.78 37.93
C TRP A 621 5.41 6.96 38.60
N ALA A 622 6.42 7.53 37.92
CA ALA A 622 7.76 7.79 38.44
C ALA A 622 7.87 9.21 39.03
N GLU A 623 8.58 9.35 40.17
CA GLU A 623 8.85 10.67 40.77
C GLU A 623 9.86 11.48 39.95
N ASP A 624 10.88 10.82 39.40
CA ASP A 624 11.93 11.38 38.55
C ASP A 624 12.07 10.47 37.31
N PRO A 625 11.26 10.67 36.25
CA PRO A 625 11.27 9.77 35.10
C PRO A 625 12.60 9.82 34.33
N LEU A 626 13.07 8.65 33.89
CA LEU A 626 14.25 8.48 33.05
C LEU A 626 13.89 8.66 31.56
N SER A 627 14.89 8.66 30.67
CA SER A 627 14.64 8.65 29.23
C SER A 627 14.08 7.31 28.75
N ASN A 628 13.50 7.30 27.54
CA ASN A 628 13.05 6.07 26.88
C ASN A 628 14.18 5.03 26.76
N GLU A 629 15.38 5.46 26.33
CA GLU A 629 16.60 4.64 26.27
C GLU A 629 16.96 4.01 27.63
N GLU A 630 16.86 4.77 28.73
CA GLU A 630 17.14 4.25 30.08
C GLU A 630 16.06 3.29 30.60
N TYR A 631 14.86 3.33 30.00
CA TYR A 631 13.77 2.41 30.28
C TYR A 631 13.68 1.25 29.27
N GLY A 632 14.56 1.21 28.26
CA GLY A 632 14.54 0.22 27.19
C GLY A 632 13.27 0.29 26.36
N ILE A 633 12.77 1.50 26.07
CA ILE A 633 11.67 1.70 25.14
C ILE A 633 12.27 2.28 23.86
N ASP A 634 12.07 1.57 22.75
CA ASP A 634 12.70 1.85 21.47
C ASP A 634 11.68 2.16 20.38
N ALA A 635 10.44 1.68 20.52
CA ALA A 635 9.41 1.85 19.49
C ALA A 635 7.99 2.08 20.03
N ILE A 636 7.19 2.80 19.23
CA ILE A 636 5.74 2.94 19.40
C ILE A 636 5.04 2.07 18.35
N ALA A 637 4.08 1.26 18.77
CA ALA A 637 3.29 0.42 17.86
C ALA A 637 1.83 0.91 17.74
N ILE A 638 1.35 1.08 16.50
CA ILE A 638 -0.04 1.47 16.20
C ILE A 638 -0.70 0.56 15.14
N ALA A 639 -2.03 0.62 15.03
CA ALA A 639 -2.80 0.03 13.92
C ALA A 639 -3.53 1.14 13.15
N PRO A 640 -2.95 1.67 12.06
CA PRO A 640 -3.62 2.66 11.24
C PRO A 640 -4.68 1.97 10.35
N ASP A 641 -5.78 1.55 10.97
CA ASP A 641 -6.91 0.87 10.32
C ASP A 641 -7.43 1.64 9.09
N THR A 642 -7.54 0.96 7.96
CA THR A 642 -8.26 1.51 6.80
C THR A 642 -9.73 1.10 6.84
N ALA A 643 -10.61 2.06 6.55
CA ALA A 643 -12.05 1.85 6.35
C ALA A 643 -12.83 1.33 7.58
N SER A 644 -12.30 1.51 8.79
CA SER A 644 -12.99 1.14 10.04
C SER A 644 -14.35 1.84 10.17
N TYR A 645 -14.46 3.12 9.78
CA TYR A 645 -15.73 3.87 9.81
C TYR A 645 -16.83 3.24 8.93
N LEU A 646 -16.49 2.42 7.94
CA LEU A 646 -17.46 1.67 7.15
C LEU A 646 -18.19 0.60 7.97
N GLU A 647 -17.80 0.31 9.21
CA GLU A 647 -18.57 -0.56 10.11
C GLU A 647 -19.78 0.15 10.74
N ASN A 648 -19.87 1.48 10.64
CA ASN A 648 -20.86 2.26 11.35
C ASN A 648 -22.29 1.90 10.91
N PRO A 649 -23.14 1.36 11.81
CA PRO A 649 -24.52 0.96 11.49
C PRO A 649 -25.37 2.08 10.88
N ALA A 650 -25.01 3.33 11.13
CA ALA A 650 -25.73 4.49 10.62
C ALA A 650 -25.63 4.66 9.09
N ILE A 651 -24.57 4.16 8.45
CA ILE A 651 -24.34 4.30 7.00
C ILE A 651 -24.57 3.01 6.21
N ALA A 652 -25.00 1.93 6.87
CA ALA A 652 -25.20 0.62 6.25
C ALA A 652 -26.14 0.66 5.03
N ASP A 653 -27.22 1.44 5.13
CA ASP A 653 -28.20 1.59 4.04
C ASP A 653 -27.63 2.41 2.86
N GLU A 654 -26.74 3.37 3.13
CA GLU A 654 -26.04 4.15 2.09
C GLU A 654 -25.11 3.23 1.28
N VAL A 655 -24.26 2.46 1.96
CA VAL A 655 -23.34 1.49 1.32
C VAL A 655 -24.09 0.38 0.60
N ALA A 656 -25.16 -0.18 1.20
CA ALA A 656 -25.98 -1.20 0.57
C ALA A 656 -26.68 -0.68 -0.71
N SER A 657 -26.94 0.62 -0.82
CA SER A 657 -27.55 1.19 -2.01
C SER A 657 -26.62 1.15 -3.23
N TRP A 658 -25.29 1.18 -3.01
CA TRP A 658 -24.29 1.14 -4.08
C TRP A 658 -24.32 -0.19 -4.82
N THR A 659 -24.68 -1.29 -4.15
CA THR A 659 -24.73 -2.62 -4.76
C THR A 659 -25.80 -2.76 -5.85
N THR A 660 -26.60 -1.72 -6.07
CA THR A 660 -27.59 -1.66 -7.15
C THR A 660 -27.05 -1.02 -8.44
N ASP A 661 -25.85 -0.45 -8.39
CA ASP A 661 -25.16 0.10 -9.56
C ASP A 661 -24.74 -1.02 -10.52
N SER A 662 -24.46 -0.66 -11.78
CA SER A 662 -24.23 -1.64 -12.85
C SER A 662 -22.97 -2.48 -12.68
N ASP A 663 -21.98 -1.95 -11.96
CA ASP A 663 -20.71 -2.57 -11.57
C ASP A 663 -20.80 -3.32 -10.23
N GLY A 664 -21.98 -3.31 -9.58
CA GLY A 664 -22.17 -3.86 -8.24
C GLY A 664 -21.71 -2.94 -7.10
N GLY A 665 -21.44 -1.66 -7.38
CA GLY A 665 -21.05 -0.65 -6.39
C GLY A 665 -19.55 -0.57 -6.09
N ILE A 666 -18.73 -1.21 -6.92
CA ILE A 666 -17.28 -1.32 -6.74
C ILE A 666 -16.62 0.05 -6.94
N ASP A 667 -16.97 0.78 -7.99
CA ASP A 667 -16.39 2.09 -8.30
C ASP A 667 -16.64 3.08 -7.16
N LYS A 668 -17.86 3.09 -6.61
CA LYS A 668 -18.19 3.91 -5.43
C LYS A 668 -17.39 3.49 -4.20
N LEU A 669 -17.18 2.20 -3.99
CA LEU A 669 -16.34 1.77 -2.86
C LEU A 669 -14.90 2.25 -3.04
N PHE A 670 -14.31 2.12 -4.22
CA PHE A 670 -12.97 2.62 -4.48
C PHE A 670 -12.89 4.15 -4.32
N THR A 671 -13.86 4.90 -4.85
CA THR A 671 -13.95 6.36 -4.59
C THR A 671 -14.06 6.66 -3.10
N GLU A 672 -14.84 5.90 -2.33
CA GLU A 672 -14.94 6.12 -0.88
C GLU A 672 -13.61 5.80 -0.15
N LEU A 673 -12.88 4.79 -0.61
CA LEU A 673 -11.58 4.42 -0.04
C LEU A 673 -10.50 5.47 -0.34
N THR A 674 -10.52 6.09 -1.52
CA THR A 674 -9.43 6.95 -2.01
C THR A 674 -9.74 8.45 -1.99
N GLU A 675 -11.00 8.85 -2.09
CA GLU A 675 -11.45 10.25 -2.11
C GLU A 675 -12.38 10.58 -0.92
N GLY A 676 -13.16 9.60 -0.48
CA GLY A 676 -14.19 9.77 0.55
C GLY A 676 -15.43 10.54 0.04
N GLY A 677 -16.24 11.02 0.99
CA GLY A 677 -17.39 11.90 0.76
C GLY A 677 -18.67 11.25 0.24
N LEU A 678 -18.72 9.92 0.03
CA LEU A 678 -19.92 9.23 -0.46
C LEU A 678 -20.85 8.75 0.65
N VAL A 679 -20.37 8.66 1.88
CA VAL A 679 -21.18 8.37 3.07
C VAL A 679 -21.09 9.46 4.15
N SER A 680 -22.10 9.48 5.02
CA SER A 680 -22.10 10.33 6.21
C SER A 680 -20.90 10.05 7.13
N ASN A 681 -20.17 11.10 7.57
CA ASN A 681 -18.93 11.03 8.37
C ASN A 681 -17.72 10.37 7.66
N SER A 682 -17.73 10.36 6.33
CA SER A 682 -16.53 9.98 5.57
C SER A 682 -15.34 10.88 5.92
N PRO A 683 -14.14 10.32 6.13
CA PRO A 683 -12.92 11.10 6.27
C PRO A 683 -12.61 11.89 4.99
N SER A 684 -12.01 13.07 5.14
CA SER A 684 -11.52 13.85 4.00
C SER A 684 -10.39 13.06 3.31
N GLY A 685 -10.47 12.85 1.99
CA GLY A 685 -9.50 12.03 1.26
C GLY A 685 -9.70 10.51 1.41
N GLY A 686 -10.78 10.06 2.05
CA GLY A 686 -11.12 8.64 2.14
C GLY A 686 -10.35 7.85 3.19
N ALA A 687 -10.55 6.53 3.17
CA ALA A 687 -10.06 5.59 4.17
C ALA A 687 -8.52 5.51 4.26
N PHE A 688 -7.81 5.58 3.14
CA PHE A 688 -6.35 5.49 3.11
C PHE A 688 -5.70 6.79 3.60
N GLN A 689 -6.24 7.95 3.20
CA GLN A 689 -5.73 9.24 3.70
C GLN A 689 -5.81 9.34 5.22
N GLN A 690 -6.91 8.88 5.82
CA GLN A 690 -7.03 8.82 7.28
C GLN A 690 -5.93 7.98 7.95
N ALA A 691 -5.56 6.85 7.33
CA ALA A 691 -4.48 6.00 7.84
C ALA A 691 -3.11 6.68 7.71
N TYR A 692 -2.88 7.42 6.62
CA TYR A 692 -1.68 8.25 6.44
C TYR A 692 -1.60 9.36 7.48
N ASP A 693 -2.68 10.10 7.72
CA ASP A 693 -2.74 11.18 8.72
C ASP A 693 -2.42 10.67 10.13
N TYR A 694 -2.94 9.49 10.50
CA TYR A 694 -2.59 8.84 11.77
C TYR A 694 -1.10 8.49 11.84
N THR A 695 -0.57 7.89 10.77
CA THR A 695 0.85 7.50 10.70
C THR A 695 1.75 8.73 10.79
N GLU A 696 1.44 9.82 10.09
CA GLU A 696 2.21 11.07 10.12
C GLU A 696 2.20 11.68 11.53
N THR A 697 1.02 11.68 12.17
CA THR A 697 0.89 12.19 13.53
C THR A 697 1.79 11.41 14.50
N TYR A 698 1.80 10.08 14.40
CA TYR A 698 2.61 9.23 15.26
C TYR A 698 4.10 9.24 14.92
N SER A 699 4.46 9.41 13.65
CA SER A 699 5.84 9.58 13.19
C SER A 699 6.46 10.83 13.81
N ASN A 700 5.72 11.94 13.81
CA ASN A 700 6.14 13.16 14.51
C ASN A 700 6.32 12.95 16.03
N ILE A 701 5.49 12.12 16.67
CA ILE A 701 5.65 11.80 18.10
C ILE A 701 6.91 10.95 18.31
N ALA A 702 7.10 9.92 17.49
CA ALA A 702 8.25 9.03 17.54
C ALA A 702 9.57 9.81 17.35
N ASP A 703 9.64 10.68 16.34
CA ASP A 703 10.79 11.58 16.09
C ASP A 703 11.10 12.49 17.29
N LEU A 704 10.07 13.05 17.94
CA LEU A 704 10.22 13.93 19.10
C LEU A 704 10.75 13.17 20.32
N GLU A 705 10.36 11.91 20.46
CA GLU A 705 10.72 11.02 21.58
C GLU A 705 11.95 10.15 21.29
N ASN A 706 12.53 10.26 20.08
CA ASN A 706 13.64 9.45 19.58
C ASN A 706 13.32 7.94 19.67
N LEU A 707 12.19 7.56 19.10
CA LEU A 707 11.68 6.20 19.00
C LEU A 707 11.40 5.86 17.54
N ASP A 708 11.38 4.57 17.23
CA ASP A 708 10.90 4.06 15.95
C ASP A 708 9.36 4.02 15.96
N LEU A 709 8.74 4.22 14.79
CA LEU A 709 7.31 3.98 14.59
C LEU A 709 7.10 2.64 13.89
N ILE A 710 6.37 1.74 14.54
CA ILE A 710 6.00 0.46 13.93
C ILE A 710 4.48 0.35 13.83
N THR A 711 4.00 -0.38 12.82
CA THR A 711 2.58 -0.74 12.73
C THR A 711 2.42 -2.23 13.01
N TYR A 712 1.69 -2.60 14.06
CA TYR A 712 1.50 -4.02 14.42
C TYR A 712 0.47 -4.72 13.52
N GLU A 713 -0.42 -3.96 12.87
CA GLU A 713 -1.31 -4.46 11.82
C GLU A 713 -1.63 -3.39 10.78
N VAL A 714 -1.40 -3.74 9.51
CA VAL A 714 -1.80 -2.94 8.36
C VAL A 714 -2.46 -3.78 7.27
N GLY A 715 -3.51 -3.21 6.66
CA GLY A 715 -4.25 -3.80 5.55
C GLY A 715 -5.69 -3.29 5.46
N GLN A 716 -6.39 -3.70 4.40
CA GLN A 716 -7.78 -3.36 4.16
C GLN A 716 -8.74 -4.15 5.05
N LYS A 717 -9.28 -3.51 6.10
CA LYS A 717 -10.21 -4.12 7.07
C LYS A 717 -11.54 -4.53 6.43
N LEU A 718 -12.10 -3.65 5.58
CA LEU A 718 -13.44 -3.77 4.96
C LEU A 718 -14.45 -4.57 5.83
N PRO A 719 -14.81 -4.04 7.03
CA PRO A 719 -15.62 -4.72 8.04
C PRO A 719 -17.12 -4.67 7.72
N VAL A 720 -17.94 -5.59 8.22
CA VAL A 720 -19.42 -5.57 8.01
C VAL A 720 -20.23 -5.59 9.30
N ASN A 721 -19.63 -5.20 10.42
CA ASN A 721 -20.32 -5.21 11.70
C ASN A 721 -21.28 -4.02 11.86
N PHE A 722 -22.38 -4.00 11.10
CA PHE A 722 -23.44 -3.01 11.23
C PHE A 722 -24.42 -3.41 12.34
N GLY A 723 -23.98 -3.32 13.60
CA GLY A 723 -24.85 -3.46 14.77
C GLY A 723 -25.36 -4.89 14.98
N GLY A 724 -24.55 -5.88 14.63
CA GLY A 724 -24.90 -7.31 14.70
C GLY A 724 -25.74 -7.84 13.52
N ASN A 725 -25.95 -7.05 12.46
CA ASN A 725 -26.63 -7.50 11.24
C ASN A 725 -25.66 -7.85 10.11
N ASN A 726 -25.81 -9.07 9.59
CA ASN A 726 -24.97 -9.65 8.54
C ASN A 726 -25.50 -9.25 7.14
N ASN A 727 -25.15 -8.08 6.60
CA ASN A 727 -25.63 -7.65 5.28
C ASN A 727 -24.86 -8.37 4.15
N GLN A 728 -25.49 -9.37 3.52
CA GLN A 728 -24.87 -10.18 2.46
C GLN A 728 -24.49 -9.38 1.21
N ALA A 729 -25.22 -8.31 0.87
CA ALA A 729 -24.91 -7.51 -0.31
C ALA A 729 -23.58 -6.76 -0.12
N ILE A 730 -23.38 -6.14 1.04
CA ILE A 730 -22.14 -5.45 1.38
C ILE A 730 -20.97 -6.44 1.49
N LYS A 731 -21.19 -7.61 2.10
CA LYS A 731 -20.18 -8.68 2.10
C LYS A 731 -19.70 -9.05 0.71
N ASN A 732 -20.63 -9.21 -0.23
CA ASN A 732 -20.30 -9.56 -1.60
C ASN A 732 -19.53 -8.41 -2.28
N LEU A 733 -19.94 -7.16 -2.06
CA LEU A 733 -19.23 -5.98 -2.54
C LEU A 733 -17.78 -5.96 -2.03
N PHE A 734 -17.58 -6.10 -0.72
CA PHE A 734 -16.25 -6.06 -0.10
C PHE A 734 -15.37 -7.25 -0.52
N ASN A 735 -15.94 -8.44 -0.64
CA ASN A 735 -15.22 -9.62 -1.16
C ASN A 735 -14.86 -9.50 -2.64
N THR A 736 -15.65 -8.76 -3.42
CA THR A 736 -15.36 -8.50 -4.82
C THR A 736 -14.26 -7.46 -4.95
N ALA A 737 -14.34 -6.35 -4.20
CA ALA A 737 -13.34 -5.28 -4.22
C ALA A 737 -11.94 -5.76 -3.83
N LYS A 738 -11.84 -6.71 -2.89
CA LYS A 738 -10.54 -7.31 -2.50
C LYS A 738 -9.83 -8.08 -3.62
N ARG A 739 -10.57 -8.54 -4.63
CA ARG A 739 -10.05 -9.26 -5.80
C ARG A 739 -10.00 -8.37 -7.05
N ASP A 740 -10.40 -7.11 -6.92
CA ASP A 740 -10.32 -6.15 -7.99
C ASP A 740 -8.86 -5.68 -8.12
N PRO A 741 -8.28 -5.62 -9.33
CA PRO A 741 -6.88 -5.20 -9.53
C PRO A 741 -6.55 -3.86 -8.88
N ARG A 742 -7.50 -2.93 -8.76
CA ARG A 742 -7.26 -1.65 -8.07
C ARG A 742 -6.85 -1.83 -6.60
N MET A 743 -7.22 -2.93 -5.95
CA MET A 743 -6.80 -3.18 -4.57
C MET A 743 -5.33 -3.61 -4.45
N GLU A 744 -4.76 -4.16 -5.52
CA GLU A 744 -3.33 -4.41 -5.64
C GLU A 744 -2.56 -3.10 -5.61
N GLU A 745 -2.94 -2.17 -6.50
CA GLU A 745 -2.35 -0.83 -6.60
C GLU A 745 -2.44 -0.08 -5.26
N LEU A 746 -3.61 -0.13 -4.60
CA LEU A 746 -3.81 0.46 -3.28
C LEU A 746 -2.94 -0.18 -2.19
N SER A 747 -2.72 -1.50 -2.25
CA SER A 747 -1.88 -2.17 -1.26
C SER A 747 -0.42 -1.77 -1.41
N GLN A 748 0.08 -1.71 -2.65
CA GLN A 748 1.44 -1.27 -2.93
C GLN A 748 1.67 0.18 -2.46
N GLU A 749 0.77 1.09 -2.82
CA GLU A 749 0.84 2.48 -2.37
C GLU A 749 0.77 2.57 -0.86
N TYR A 750 -0.10 1.79 -0.21
CA TYR A 750 -0.28 1.88 1.23
C TYR A 750 1.02 1.52 1.99
N PHE A 751 1.65 0.38 1.69
CA PHE A 751 2.90 0.00 2.36
C PHE A 751 4.07 0.96 2.08
N THR A 752 4.20 1.43 0.83
CA THR A 752 5.24 2.41 0.46
C THR A 752 5.02 3.76 1.14
N THR A 753 3.78 4.25 1.13
CA THR A 753 3.41 5.53 1.77
C THR A 753 3.58 5.50 3.27
N LEU A 754 3.26 4.38 3.95
CA LEU A 754 3.51 4.25 5.39
C LEU A 754 5.00 4.40 5.70
N SER A 755 5.87 3.76 4.92
CA SER A 755 7.32 3.89 5.08
C SER A 755 7.79 5.33 4.84
N GLU A 756 7.29 6.01 3.80
CA GLU A 756 7.58 7.43 3.54
C GLU A 756 7.12 8.38 4.64
N THR A 757 5.98 8.05 5.25
CA THR A 757 5.38 8.83 6.33
C THR A 757 6.17 8.68 7.65
N GLY A 758 7.12 7.73 7.68
CA GLY A 758 8.03 7.49 8.80
C GLY A 758 7.67 6.28 9.64
N ALA A 759 6.93 5.30 9.10
CA ALA A 759 6.85 3.98 9.72
C ALA A 759 8.13 3.18 9.40
N ASP A 760 8.91 2.86 10.43
CA ASP A 760 10.15 2.08 10.35
C ASP A 760 9.91 0.59 10.10
N LEU A 761 8.74 0.06 10.51
CA LEU A 761 8.31 -1.31 10.21
C LEU A 761 6.79 -1.37 10.03
N SER A 762 6.34 -1.89 8.90
CA SER A 762 4.91 -2.10 8.64
C SER A 762 4.52 -3.58 8.63
N THR A 763 3.77 -4.05 9.63
CA THR A 763 3.36 -5.46 9.70
C THR A 763 2.04 -5.71 8.99
N SER A 764 2.08 -6.45 7.87
CA SER A 764 0.85 -6.94 7.24
C SER A 764 0.06 -7.79 8.23
N PHE A 765 -1.24 -7.52 8.37
CA PHE A 765 -2.11 -8.37 9.21
C PHE A 765 -2.09 -9.83 8.71
N ASN A 766 -2.49 -10.75 9.59
CA ASN A 766 -2.44 -12.18 9.37
C ASN A 766 -2.94 -12.67 8.01
N ASP A 767 -2.34 -13.78 7.62
CA ASP A 767 -2.63 -14.77 6.57
C ASP A 767 -4.12 -15.23 6.45
N PRO A 768 -4.48 -16.09 5.46
CA PRO A 768 -5.85 -16.12 4.94
C PRO A 768 -6.84 -16.54 6.00
N ASN A 769 -8.01 -15.90 6.06
CA ASN A 769 -8.88 -16.01 7.23
C ASN A 769 -10.36 -15.87 6.88
N ALA A 770 -11.19 -16.90 6.97
CA ALA A 770 -12.57 -16.84 6.45
C ALA A 770 -13.31 -15.54 6.85
N TYR A 771 -14.01 -14.93 5.88
CA TYR A 771 -14.65 -13.63 6.08
C TYR A 771 -15.59 -13.63 7.31
N ASN A 772 -15.32 -12.75 8.29
CA ASN A 772 -16.07 -12.67 9.54
C ASN A 772 -16.71 -11.29 9.74
N GLN A 773 -17.29 -11.03 10.93
CA GLN A 773 -18.00 -9.77 11.21
C GLN A 773 -17.08 -8.54 11.19
N TRP A 774 -15.80 -8.73 11.50
CA TRP A 774 -14.76 -7.70 11.48
C TRP A 774 -14.14 -7.52 10.08
N GLY A 775 -14.66 -8.25 9.09
CA GLY A 775 -14.17 -8.24 7.73
C GLY A 775 -13.29 -9.45 7.43
N SER A 776 -12.34 -9.25 6.53
CA SER A 776 -11.27 -10.22 6.26
C SER A 776 -10.05 -9.44 5.79
N TRP A 777 -8.87 -9.93 6.12
CA TRP A 777 -7.67 -9.08 6.18
C TRP A 777 -6.58 -9.52 5.20
N TRP A 778 -6.96 -10.24 4.16
CA TRP A 778 -6.09 -11.26 3.60
C TRP A 778 -4.86 -10.72 2.91
N LYS A 779 -3.73 -11.35 3.22
CA LYS A 779 -2.57 -11.43 2.35
C LYS A 779 -2.74 -12.50 1.26
N MET A 780 -3.41 -13.62 1.54
CA MET A 780 -3.62 -14.76 0.62
C MET A 780 -5.11 -15.10 0.36
N ASP A 781 -5.51 -15.71 -0.77
CA ASP A 781 -6.92 -16.10 -1.02
C ASP A 781 -7.29 -17.39 -0.24
N GLU A 782 -8.39 -17.41 0.52
CA GLU A 782 -8.99 -18.62 1.14
C GLU A 782 -9.35 -19.72 0.14
N ASN A 783 -9.21 -19.51 -1.16
CA ASN A 783 -9.42 -20.56 -2.16
C ASN A 783 -8.15 -20.86 -2.96
N ASN A 784 -7.05 -20.12 -2.71
CA ASN A 784 -5.77 -20.31 -3.39
C ASN A 784 -4.62 -19.73 -2.55
N LEU A 785 -3.95 -20.60 -1.79
CA LEU A 785 -2.75 -20.25 -1.01
C LEU A 785 -1.56 -19.85 -1.89
N ASN A 786 -1.52 -20.33 -3.14
CA ASN A 786 -0.35 -20.20 -4.02
C ASN A 786 -0.51 -19.10 -5.09
N GLY A 787 -1.39 -18.11 -4.89
CA GLY A 787 -1.63 -17.09 -5.91
C GLY A 787 -2.54 -15.96 -5.46
N SER A 788 -2.06 -15.18 -4.50
CA SER A 788 -2.65 -13.90 -4.14
C SER A 788 -1.80 -12.77 -4.69
N THR A 789 -2.43 -11.97 -5.53
CA THR A 789 -1.90 -10.74 -6.09
C THR A 789 -1.36 -9.78 -5.01
N LYS A 790 -2.00 -9.73 -3.83
CA LYS A 790 -1.53 -8.90 -2.70
C LYS A 790 -0.28 -9.46 -2.02
N LEU A 791 -0.13 -10.79 -1.93
CA LEU A 791 1.11 -11.40 -1.41
C LEU A 791 2.26 -11.12 -2.38
N GLU A 792 2.04 -11.31 -3.68
CA GLU A 792 3.03 -11.00 -4.72
C GLU A 792 3.47 -9.53 -4.65
N THR A 793 2.53 -8.60 -4.45
CA THR A 793 2.80 -7.17 -4.26
C THR A 793 3.59 -6.87 -2.99
N ILE A 794 3.22 -7.47 -1.85
CA ILE A 794 3.93 -7.22 -0.59
C ILE A 794 5.34 -7.79 -0.69
N THR A 795 5.49 -9.02 -1.19
CA THR A 795 6.80 -9.66 -1.34
C THR A 795 7.70 -8.92 -2.33
N SER A 796 7.14 -8.30 -3.39
CA SER A 796 7.95 -7.49 -4.32
C SER A 796 8.48 -6.20 -3.69
N LEU A 797 7.91 -5.72 -2.59
CA LEU A 797 8.39 -4.56 -1.82
C LEU A 797 9.47 -4.93 -0.79
N ILE A 798 9.71 -6.22 -0.55
CA ILE A 798 10.68 -6.69 0.45
C ILE A 798 11.91 -7.24 -0.24
N ALA A 799 13.04 -6.57 -0.03
CA ALA A 799 14.35 -7.04 -0.44
C ALA A 799 15.07 -7.73 0.73
N LYS A 800 14.62 -8.94 1.06
CA LYS A 800 15.48 -9.90 1.75
C LYS A 800 15.95 -10.87 0.69
N ASN A 801 17.27 -11.08 0.58
CA ASN A 801 17.88 -12.01 -0.40
C ASN A 801 16.99 -13.25 -0.57
N ASP A 802 16.74 -13.67 -1.81
CA ASP A 802 16.07 -14.93 -2.15
C ASP A 802 16.73 -16.09 -1.40
N TYR A 803 16.22 -16.37 -0.21
CA TYR A 803 16.46 -17.60 0.51
C TYR A 803 15.20 -18.42 0.32
N SER A 804 15.15 -19.11 -0.82
CA SER A 804 14.27 -20.26 -0.98
C SER A 804 14.58 -21.26 0.14
N LEU A 805 13.68 -21.34 1.11
CA LEU A 805 13.83 -22.11 2.35
C LEU A 805 12.87 -23.31 2.42
N ALA A 806 12.20 -23.66 1.31
CA ALA A 806 11.56 -24.95 1.16
C ALA A 806 12.63 -26.01 0.83
N PRO A 807 12.61 -27.19 1.44
CA PRO A 807 13.23 -28.38 0.87
C PRO A 807 12.47 -28.76 -0.40
N GLN A 808 12.75 -28.08 -1.52
CA GLN A 808 12.38 -28.57 -2.83
C GLN A 808 13.42 -29.61 -3.25
N ILE A 809 13.12 -30.87 -2.96
CA ILE A 809 13.92 -31.98 -3.48
C ILE A 809 13.95 -31.88 -5.01
N GLY A 810 15.12 -31.54 -5.56
CA GLY A 810 15.37 -31.55 -7.00
C GLY A 810 15.10 -30.24 -7.75
N VAL A 811 14.96 -29.11 -7.06
CA VAL A 811 14.99 -27.77 -7.69
C VAL A 811 16.20 -27.01 -7.16
N LEU A 812 17.07 -26.55 -8.07
CA LEU A 812 18.13 -25.61 -7.76
C LEU A 812 17.63 -24.24 -8.21
N GLU A 813 17.23 -23.38 -7.28
CA GLU A 813 16.86 -22.02 -7.63
C GLU A 813 18.11 -21.23 -8.02
N SER A 814 18.27 -20.99 -9.30
CA SER A 814 19.08 -19.88 -9.78
C SER A 814 18.18 -18.66 -9.85
N ASN A 815 18.63 -17.53 -9.29
CA ASN A 815 17.96 -16.24 -9.41
C ASN A 815 18.13 -15.67 -10.82
N LEU A 816 17.61 -16.41 -11.80
CA LEU A 816 17.55 -16.06 -13.20
C LEU A 816 16.08 -16.17 -13.55
N SER A 817 15.32 -15.13 -13.17
CA SER A 817 14.05 -14.82 -13.81
C SER A 817 14.19 -15.08 -15.32
N ARG A 818 13.14 -15.61 -15.96
CA ARG A 818 13.10 -16.05 -17.37
C ARG A 818 13.73 -15.00 -18.31
N LEU A 819 15.04 -15.06 -18.46
CA LEU A 819 15.87 -14.02 -19.05
C LEU A 819 16.25 -14.49 -20.43
N ASN A 820 15.75 -13.80 -21.46
CA ASN A 820 16.40 -13.81 -22.75
C ASN A 820 17.63 -12.89 -22.64
N LEU A 821 18.75 -13.41 -22.13
CA LEU A 821 20.03 -12.69 -22.10
C LEU A 821 20.61 -12.60 -23.51
N ILE A 822 20.93 -11.38 -23.94
CA ILE A 822 21.80 -11.11 -25.09
C ILE A 822 23.16 -10.72 -24.51
N LEU A 823 24.16 -11.59 -24.66
CA LEU A 823 25.53 -11.32 -24.23
C LEU A 823 26.22 -10.39 -25.24
N GLU A 824 26.68 -9.22 -24.78
CA GLU A 824 27.55 -8.33 -25.56
C GLU A 824 29.03 -8.64 -25.27
N GLY A 825 29.67 -9.36 -26.19
CA GLY A 825 31.09 -9.71 -26.11
C GLY A 825 31.34 -11.21 -26.31
N ASP A 826 32.48 -11.69 -25.85
CA ASP A 826 32.93 -13.06 -26.10
C ASP A 826 32.75 -14.00 -24.88
N SER A 827 32.44 -13.50 -23.67
CA SER A 827 32.55 -14.25 -22.39
C SER A 827 31.24 -14.25 -21.58
N LEU A 828 30.81 -15.41 -21.11
CA LEU A 828 29.77 -15.58 -20.08
C LEU A 828 30.43 -15.99 -18.76
N GLU A 829 30.08 -15.32 -17.66
CA GLU A 829 30.44 -15.72 -16.30
C GLU A 829 29.20 -16.30 -15.60
N LEU A 830 29.33 -17.51 -15.05
CA LEU A 830 28.34 -18.18 -14.22
C LEU A 830 28.86 -18.20 -12.79
N ALA A 831 28.08 -17.67 -11.84
CA ALA A 831 28.33 -17.79 -10.41
C ALA A 831 27.05 -18.27 -9.72
N THR A 832 27.13 -19.33 -8.91
CA THR A 832 25.99 -19.87 -8.16
C THR A 832 26.43 -20.48 -6.83
N ASN A 833 25.49 -20.58 -5.90
CA ASN A 833 25.67 -21.10 -4.55
C ASN A 833 24.78 -22.32 -4.33
N TYR A 834 25.23 -23.31 -3.57
CA TYR A 834 24.38 -24.43 -3.13
C TYR A 834 24.54 -24.69 -1.63
N THR A 835 23.48 -25.19 -0.98
CA THR A 835 23.48 -25.58 0.44
C THR A 835 22.96 -27.01 0.56
N ASP A 836 23.72 -27.88 1.23
CA ASP A 836 23.26 -29.21 1.62
C ASP A 836 22.83 -29.17 3.08
N VAL A 837 21.56 -29.50 3.34
CA VAL A 837 20.95 -29.48 4.66
C VAL A 837 21.08 -30.82 5.40
N ASN A 838 21.69 -31.87 4.81
CA ASN A 838 21.79 -33.19 5.43
C ASN A 838 23.19 -33.84 5.37
N THR A 839 23.95 -33.68 6.46
CA THR A 839 25.19 -34.44 6.81
C THR A 839 26.42 -34.29 5.90
N GLU A 840 27.60 -34.75 6.37
CA GLU A 840 28.92 -34.58 5.72
C GLU A 840 29.07 -35.43 4.44
N GLU A 841 28.67 -34.96 3.26
CA GLU A 841 28.88 -35.64 1.98
C GLU A 841 29.66 -34.78 0.93
N GLU A 842 30.49 -35.43 0.09
CA GLU A 842 31.18 -34.77 -1.04
C GLU A 842 30.24 -34.61 -2.24
N HIS A 843 30.31 -33.46 -2.91
CA HIS A 843 29.54 -33.20 -4.12
C HIS A 843 30.43 -33.24 -5.37
N SER A 844 29.89 -33.77 -6.46
CA SER A 844 30.49 -33.63 -7.80
C SER A 844 29.61 -32.74 -8.64
N PHE A 845 30.22 -31.79 -9.35
CA PHE A 845 29.49 -30.92 -10.27
C PHE A 845 30.02 -31.08 -11.69
N LYS A 846 29.12 -30.85 -12.64
CA LYS A 846 29.33 -30.98 -14.05
C LYS A 846 28.65 -29.83 -14.79
N LEU A 847 29.41 -29.03 -15.52
CA LEU A 847 28.88 -27.92 -16.32
C LEU A 847 29.10 -28.20 -17.81
N ASP A 848 28.02 -28.24 -18.59
CA ASP A 848 28.02 -28.40 -20.05
C ASP A 848 27.55 -27.10 -20.69
N TRP A 849 28.42 -26.43 -21.45
CA TRP A 849 28.13 -25.13 -22.05
C TRP A 849 27.22 -25.17 -23.29
N GLY A 850 26.76 -26.37 -23.70
CA GLY A 850 25.82 -26.53 -24.80
C GLY A 850 26.39 -26.32 -26.21
N ASP A 851 27.70 -26.14 -26.33
CA ASP A 851 28.40 -25.85 -27.60
C ASP A 851 29.33 -26.98 -28.08
N ASN A 852 29.41 -28.10 -27.32
CA ASN A 852 30.38 -29.20 -27.42
C ASN A 852 31.81 -28.84 -26.98
N SER A 853 31.99 -27.80 -26.17
CA SER A 853 33.23 -27.58 -25.42
C SER A 853 33.46 -28.66 -24.35
N GLU A 854 34.64 -28.65 -23.74
CA GLU A 854 34.98 -29.60 -22.68
C GLU A 854 34.11 -29.32 -21.45
N VAL A 855 33.44 -30.36 -20.96
CA VAL A 855 32.63 -30.30 -19.74
C VAL A 855 33.54 -30.00 -18.55
N VAL A 856 33.17 -29.01 -17.73
CA VAL A 856 33.90 -28.71 -16.49
C VAL A 856 33.41 -29.67 -15.41
N GLU A 857 34.32 -30.46 -14.85
CA GLU A 857 34.07 -31.35 -13.71
C GLU A 857 35.05 -31.03 -12.58
N GLU A 858 34.54 -30.70 -11.40
CA GLU A 858 35.33 -30.40 -10.21
C GLU A 858 34.68 -31.05 -8.98
N GLN A 859 35.50 -31.39 -7.98
CA GLN A 859 35.07 -31.91 -6.69
C GLN A 859 35.37 -30.86 -5.61
N GLN A 860 34.40 -30.57 -4.75
CA GLN A 860 34.61 -29.69 -3.59
C GLN A 860 34.38 -30.45 -2.28
N ASP A 861 35.26 -30.21 -1.30
CA ASP A 861 35.16 -30.70 0.08
C ASP A 861 34.18 -29.84 0.90
N PRO A 862 33.50 -30.38 1.92
CA PRO A 862 32.37 -29.71 2.59
C PRO A 862 32.79 -28.53 3.50
N LEU A 863 31.91 -27.52 3.58
CA LEU A 863 31.86 -26.55 4.69
C LEU A 863 30.43 -26.48 5.24
N LEU A 864 30.27 -26.85 6.52
CA LEU A 864 29.03 -26.75 7.29
C LEU A 864 28.41 -25.35 7.22
N GLY A 865 27.13 -25.26 6.88
CA GLY A 865 26.33 -24.04 7.03
C GLY A 865 26.80 -22.85 6.20
N LYS A 866 27.49 -23.09 5.07
CA LYS A 866 27.81 -22.05 4.10
C LYS A 866 27.47 -22.52 2.70
N ALA A 867 26.92 -21.59 1.92
CA ALA A 867 26.85 -21.69 0.46
C ALA A 867 28.21 -22.12 -0.12
N GLY A 868 28.23 -23.17 -0.93
CA GLY A 868 29.39 -23.50 -1.75
C GLY A 868 29.37 -22.67 -3.03
N ASP A 869 30.40 -21.84 -3.25
CA ASP A 869 30.51 -20.99 -4.44
C ASP A 869 31.00 -21.83 -5.65
N ILE A 870 30.23 -21.84 -6.73
CA ILE A 870 30.63 -22.34 -8.05
C ILE A 870 30.76 -21.14 -8.98
N SER A 871 31.97 -20.89 -9.48
CA SER A 871 32.21 -19.86 -10.50
C SER A 871 32.92 -20.45 -11.70
N ALA A 872 32.37 -20.28 -12.90
CA ALA A 872 33.00 -20.69 -14.15
C ALA A 872 32.75 -19.64 -15.24
N SER A 873 33.71 -19.48 -16.14
CA SER A 873 33.55 -18.60 -17.30
C SER A 873 33.84 -19.33 -18.60
N HIS A 874 33.12 -18.97 -19.66
CA HIS A 874 33.27 -19.60 -20.97
C HIS A 874 33.11 -18.62 -22.11
N ILE A 875 33.85 -18.86 -23.19
CA ILE A 875 33.89 -18.01 -24.36
C ILE A 875 33.18 -18.69 -25.53
N TYR A 876 32.19 -18.00 -26.12
CA TYR A 876 31.42 -18.52 -27.26
C TYR A 876 31.97 -18.04 -28.60
N ASP A 877 32.61 -18.95 -29.35
CA ASP A 877 33.28 -18.62 -30.61
C ASP A 877 32.32 -18.51 -31.83
N ARG A 878 31.02 -18.76 -31.65
CA ARG A 878 30.03 -18.74 -32.74
C ARG A 878 28.66 -18.21 -32.31
N GLU A 879 28.01 -17.54 -33.24
CA GLU A 879 26.62 -17.10 -33.10
C GLU A 879 25.67 -18.29 -32.99
N GLY A 880 24.63 -18.17 -32.17
CA GLY A 880 23.61 -19.20 -32.01
C GLY A 880 22.88 -19.13 -30.69
N ASN A 881 21.88 -19.99 -30.54
CA ASN A 881 21.21 -20.23 -29.27
C ASN A 881 21.94 -21.36 -28.55
N TYR A 882 22.26 -21.16 -27.28
CA TYR A 882 22.94 -22.11 -26.42
C TYR A 882 22.06 -22.45 -25.24
N THR A 883 22.23 -23.67 -24.74
CA THR A 883 21.66 -24.12 -23.47
C THR A 883 22.80 -24.65 -22.63
N VAL A 884 23.09 -23.98 -21.52
CA VAL A 884 24.09 -24.41 -20.55
C VAL A 884 23.40 -25.29 -19.52
N SER A 885 23.89 -26.51 -19.32
CA SER A 885 23.36 -27.45 -18.33
C SER A 885 24.33 -27.58 -17.16
N LEU A 886 23.89 -27.21 -15.96
CA LEU A 886 24.59 -27.48 -14.71
C LEU A 886 24.02 -28.76 -14.09
N THR A 887 24.86 -29.69 -13.68
CA THR A 887 24.46 -30.92 -12.99
C THR A 887 25.26 -31.07 -11.70
N ILE A 888 24.58 -31.31 -10.58
CA ILE A 888 25.20 -31.61 -9.29
C ILE A 888 24.80 -33.03 -8.90
N THR A 889 25.75 -33.81 -8.38
CA THR A 889 25.54 -35.20 -7.95
C THR A 889 26.14 -35.41 -6.57
N ASP A 890 25.34 -35.91 -5.63
CA ASP A 890 25.76 -36.27 -4.27
C ASP A 890 26.42 -37.66 -4.21
N GLN A 891 26.93 -38.07 -3.04
CA GLN A 891 27.55 -39.40 -2.86
C GLN A 891 26.56 -40.57 -2.92
N GLN A 892 25.26 -40.29 -2.83
CA GLN A 892 24.16 -41.26 -2.93
C GLN A 892 23.65 -41.43 -4.38
N GLU A 893 24.34 -40.83 -5.36
CA GLU A 893 23.97 -40.77 -6.78
C GLU A 893 22.63 -40.02 -7.06
N LYS A 894 22.18 -39.14 -6.17
CA LYS A 894 21.07 -38.22 -6.47
C LYS A 894 21.61 -37.09 -7.34
N VAL A 895 20.82 -36.68 -8.34
CA VAL A 895 21.22 -35.74 -9.38
C VAL A 895 20.24 -34.58 -9.43
N ALA A 896 20.75 -33.35 -9.39
CA ALA A 896 20.02 -32.13 -9.72
C ALA A 896 20.58 -31.53 -11.02
N GLN A 897 19.71 -31.03 -11.91
CA GLN A 897 20.13 -30.42 -13.17
C GLN A 897 19.30 -29.16 -13.49
N GLU A 898 19.99 -28.10 -13.92
CA GLU A 898 19.39 -26.83 -14.34
C GLU A 898 19.88 -26.44 -15.76
N ASP A 899 18.98 -25.95 -16.62
CA ASP A 899 19.26 -25.62 -18.03
C ASP A 899 19.02 -24.11 -18.31
N ILE A 900 20.07 -23.37 -18.65
CA ILE A 900 20.01 -21.93 -18.94
C ILE A 900 20.10 -21.71 -20.45
N SER A 901 19.10 -21.07 -21.06
CA SER A 901 19.10 -20.79 -22.51
C SER A 901 19.34 -19.32 -22.84
N PHE A 902 20.24 -19.02 -23.79
CA PHE A 902 20.53 -17.66 -24.25
C PHE A 902 20.99 -17.64 -25.72
N SER A 903 21.09 -16.43 -26.29
CA SER A 903 21.56 -16.23 -27.67
C SER A 903 22.87 -15.44 -27.68
N VAL A 904 23.87 -15.94 -28.41
CA VAL A 904 25.10 -15.22 -28.72
C VAL A 904 24.98 -14.62 -30.12
N ALA A 905 25.05 -13.30 -30.22
CA ALA A 905 24.99 -12.55 -31.47
C ALA A 905 26.36 -11.93 -31.80
N LYS A 906 26.65 -11.72 -33.08
CA LYS A 906 27.92 -11.12 -33.51
C LYS A 906 27.79 -9.62 -33.64
N LYS A 907 28.78 -8.92 -33.11
CA LYS A 907 28.99 -7.48 -33.32
C LYS A 907 29.20 -7.19 -34.81
N ILE A 908 28.31 -6.40 -35.42
CA ILE A 908 28.44 -5.94 -36.81
C ILE A 908 28.87 -4.47 -36.84
N THR A 909 30.09 -4.22 -37.30
CA THR A 909 30.57 -2.86 -37.58
C THR A 909 30.19 -2.44 -39.00
N ILE A 910 29.63 -1.24 -39.16
CA ILE A 910 29.30 -0.63 -40.46
C ILE A 910 30.14 0.64 -40.66
N ASP A 911 30.96 0.65 -41.72
CA ASP A 911 31.68 1.85 -42.16
C ASP A 911 30.69 2.86 -42.79
N TRP A 912 30.58 4.06 -42.23
CA TRP A 912 29.78 5.14 -42.81
C TRP A 912 30.63 6.28 -43.39
N LYS A 913 30.04 7.09 -44.28
CA LYS A 913 30.64 8.36 -44.75
C LYS A 913 29.62 9.50 -44.72
N PRO A 914 30.02 10.70 -44.25
CA PRO A 914 29.14 11.87 -44.31
C PRO A 914 28.91 12.29 -45.77
N TYR A 915 27.65 12.40 -46.17
CA TYR A 915 27.28 12.88 -47.50
C TYR A 915 27.15 14.40 -47.47
N SER A 916 28.18 15.12 -47.92
CA SER A 916 28.12 16.58 -48.13
C SER A 916 28.70 16.96 -49.48
N THR A 917 27.97 17.80 -50.23
CA THR A 917 28.50 18.44 -51.45
C THR A 917 29.32 19.70 -51.15
N SER A 918 29.48 20.09 -49.87
CA SER A 918 30.26 21.25 -49.45
C SER A 918 31.37 20.85 -48.46
N GLN A 919 32.58 21.34 -48.68
CA GLN A 919 33.79 20.90 -47.98
C GLN A 919 33.95 21.44 -46.54
N GLN A 920 32.86 21.88 -45.89
CA GLN A 920 32.86 22.24 -44.48
C GLN A 920 31.57 21.75 -43.81
N THR A 921 31.70 20.73 -42.96
CA THR A 921 30.72 20.39 -41.93
C THR A 921 30.83 21.45 -40.83
N ASP A 922 30.38 22.67 -41.11
CA ASP A 922 30.24 23.68 -40.07
C ASP A 922 29.01 23.32 -39.21
N LEU A 923 29.26 22.94 -37.95
CA LEU A 923 28.22 22.65 -36.96
C LEU A 923 27.71 23.93 -36.28
N GLY A 924 28.20 25.11 -36.65
CA GLY A 924 27.89 26.39 -35.99
C GLY A 924 26.43 26.87 -36.10
N GLU A 925 25.73 26.55 -37.19
CA GLU A 925 24.33 26.94 -37.42
C GLU A 925 23.38 25.72 -37.47
N ASN A 926 22.10 25.92 -37.10
CA ASN A 926 21.06 24.88 -37.11
C ASN A 926 20.91 24.27 -38.52
N GLY A 927 20.85 22.93 -38.60
CA GLY A 927 20.69 22.20 -39.86
C GLY A 927 20.76 20.67 -39.67
N GLN A 928 20.54 19.91 -40.75
CA GLN A 928 20.54 18.44 -40.73
C GLN A 928 21.88 17.83 -41.21
N VAL A 929 22.24 16.65 -40.68
CA VAL A 929 23.40 15.84 -41.12
C VAL A 929 22.89 14.62 -41.90
N GLN A 930 23.43 14.38 -43.11
CA GLN A 930 23.05 13.23 -43.95
C GLN A 930 24.13 12.15 -43.93
N VAL A 931 23.74 10.92 -43.60
CA VAL A 931 24.61 9.73 -43.59
C VAL A 931 24.09 8.73 -44.62
N ALA A 932 24.98 8.22 -45.47
CA ALA A 932 24.67 7.19 -46.46
C ALA A 932 25.41 5.90 -46.09
N ILE A 933 24.68 4.78 -46.04
CA ILE A 933 25.25 3.43 -45.86
C ILE A 933 25.51 2.86 -47.26
N PHE A 934 26.74 2.39 -47.53
CA PHE A 934 27.09 1.82 -48.84
C PHE A 934 27.50 0.36 -48.74
N GLY A 935 26.81 -0.49 -49.50
CA GLY A 935 27.32 -1.70 -50.17
C GLY A 935 28.09 -2.72 -49.33
N ARG A 936 27.40 -3.76 -48.88
CA ARG A 936 27.97 -5.03 -48.39
C ARG A 936 27.31 -6.18 -49.16
N GLU A 937 28.05 -6.87 -50.05
CA GLU A 937 27.55 -7.98 -50.88
C GLU A 937 27.28 -9.27 -50.06
N ASP A 938 27.60 -9.29 -48.77
CA ASP A 938 27.45 -10.42 -47.85
C ASP A 938 26.09 -10.48 -47.13
N PHE A 939 25.19 -9.51 -47.34
CA PHE A 939 23.86 -9.49 -46.73
C PHE A 939 22.78 -9.80 -47.78
N ALA A 940 22.34 -11.06 -47.87
CA ALA A 940 21.25 -11.47 -48.76
C ALA A 940 19.90 -11.34 -48.05
N VAL A 941 19.17 -10.26 -48.33
CA VAL A 941 17.81 -9.98 -47.79
C VAL A 941 16.75 -10.77 -48.55
N THR A 942 16.89 -12.09 -48.67
CA THR A 942 15.87 -12.94 -49.31
C THR A 942 15.04 -13.75 -48.31
N ASP A 943 15.37 -13.70 -47.02
CA ASP A 943 14.75 -14.54 -45.99
C ASP A 943 13.85 -13.76 -45.00
N ILE A 944 13.53 -12.48 -45.27
CA ILE A 944 12.65 -11.67 -44.42
C ILE A 944 11.31 -11.46 -45.13
N GLU A 945 10.23 -12.06 -44.62
CA GLU A 945 8.86 -11.82 -45.11
C GLU A 945 8.35 -10.44 -44.63
N PRO A 946 8.01 -9.49 -45.53
CA PRO A 946 7.66 -8.10 -45.18
C PRO A 946 6.40 -7.95 -44.34
N THR A 947 5.55 -8.98 -44.27
CA THR A 947 4.25 -8.93 -43.56
C THR A 947 4.35 -9.17 -42.05
N SER A 948 5.56 -9.38 -41.52
CA SER A 948 5.80 -9.76 -40.12
C SER A 948 6.17 -8.60 -39.17
N VAL A 949 6.21 -7.36 -39.66
CA VAL A 949 6.60 -6.19 -38.84
C VAL A 949 5.36 -5.51 -38.25
N LYS A 950 5.24 -5.51 -36.91
CA LYS A 950 4.30 -4.68 -36.15
C LYS A 950 5.05 -4.02 -34.99
N ALA A 951 4.83 -2.72 -34.78
CA ALA A 951 5.50 -1.94 -33.74
C ALA A 951 4.58 -1.70 -32.53
N SER A 952 5.12 -1.93 -31.32
CA SER A 952 4.50 -1.57 -30.04
C SER A 952 5.21 -0.39 -29.34
N ASP A 953 6.17 0.28 -30.00
CA ASP A 953 7.01 1.26 -29.31
C ASP A 953 7.49 2.47 -30.15
N ARG A 954 7.77 3.61 -29.48
CA ARG A 954 8.00 4.96 -30.05
C ARG A 954 9.36 5.18 -30.75
N LYS A 955 10.22 4.16 -30.88
CA LYS A 955 11.55 4.24 -31.52
C LYS A 955 11.63 3.57 -32.92
N ASN A 956 10.50 3.18 -33.50
CA ASN A 956 10.47 2.28 -34.67
C ASN A 956 10.06 2.97 -35.98
N ALA A 957 10.66 2.57 -37.10
CA ALA A 957 10.20 2.90 -38.45
C ALA A 957 9.40 1.74 -39.07
N LEU A 958 8.24 2.04 -39.66
CA LEU A 958 7.42 1.07 -40.40
C LEU A 958 7.83 1.03 -41.89
N LEU A 959 7.98 -0.17 -42.45
CA LEU A 959 8.20 -0.40 -43.89
C LEU A 959 6.96 -1.04 -44.52
N ASN A 960 6.47 -0.51 -45.64
CA ASN A 960 5.43 -1.14 -46.46
C ASN A 960 5.78 -1.10 -47.97
N GLU A 961 5.08 -1.92 -48.76
CA GLU A 961 5.45 -2.29 -50.14
C GLU A 961 5.42 -1.15 -51.19
N ASP A 962 4.91 0.04 -50.87
CA ASP A 962 4.65 1.11 -51.85
C ASP A 962 5.52 2.37 -51.70
N GLY A 963 6.59 2.31 -50.91
CA GLY A 963 7.59 3.37 -50.79
C GLY A 963 7.57 4.08 -49.44
N VAL A 964 8.77 4.44 -48.98
CA VAL A 964 9.04 5.03 -47.67
C VAL A 964 8.37 6.40 -47.54
N SER A 965 7.39 6.51 -46.65
CA SER A 965 7.06 7.80 -46.03
C SER A 965 6.50 7.57 -44.63
N ALA A 966 7.37 7.69 -43.63
CA ALA A 966 6.96 7.97 -42.26
C ALA A 966 7.97 8.95 -41.65
N SER A 967 7.48 10.10 -41.19
CA SER A 967 8.22 10.96 -40.27
C SER A 967 7.95 10.46 -38.86
N ALA A 968 8.96 9.88 -38.21
CA ALA A 968 9.09 10.08 -36.77
C ALA A 968 9.59 11.52 -36.60
N ASP A 969 9.10 12.27 -35.63
CA ASP A 969 9.13 13.75 -35.61
C ASP A 969 10.50 14.42 -35.87
N LEU A 970 11.63 13.70 -35.86
CA LEU A 970 12.97 14.27 -36.04
C LEU A 970 13.98 13.41 -36.87
N THR A 971 13.54 12.38 -37.62
CA THR A 971 14.44 11.63 -38.54
C THR A 971 13.74 11.29 -39.86
N GLU A 972 14.30 11.72 -41.00
CA GLU A 972 13.87 11.29 -42.33
C GLU A 972 14.80 10.19 -42.85
N SER A 973 14.23 9.05 -43.21
CA SER A 973 14.90 8.02 -44.02
C SER A 973 14.33 8.02 -45.44
N ARG A 974 15.21 7.98 -46.44
CA ARG A 974 14.81 7.92 -47.85
C ARG A 974 15.64 6.91 -48.61
N ASP A 975 14.96 5.95 -49.22
CA ASP A 975 15.52 5.14 -50.30
C ASP A 975 15.51 6.01 -51.58
N VAL A 976 16.71 6.25 -52.12
CA VAL A 976 16.90 7.18 -53.24
C VAL A 976 16.52 6.53 -54.59
N ASN A 977 16.45 5.19 -54.66
CA ASN A 977 16.34 4.44 -55.92
C ASN A 977 15.20 3.42 -55.94
N GLY A 978 14.66 3.03 -54.78
CA GLY A 978 13.67 1.96 -54.64
C GLY A 978 14.28 0.56 -54.74
N ASP A 979 15.56 0.39 -54.38
CA ASP A 979 16.27 -0.90 -54.42
C ASP A 979 16.49 -1.52 -53.03
N GLY A 980 15.88 -0.96 -51.97
CA GLY A 980 15.92 -1.48 -50.62
C GLY A 980 17.03 -0.86 -49.77
N PHE A 981 17.64 -1.63 -48.87
CA PHE A 981 18.63 -1.15 -47.90
C PHE A 981 19.98 -0.71 -48.50
N ALA A 982 20.16 -0.79 -49.83
CA ALA A 982 21.44 -0.59 -50.48
C ALA A 982 21.95 0.85 -50.45
N ASP A 983 21.03 1.84 -50.44
CA ASP A 983 21.32 3.27 -50.46
C ASP A 983 20.39 4.06 -49.51
N LEU A 984 20.34 3.67 -48.23
CA LEU A 984 19.54 4.38 -47.21
C LEU A 984 20.25 5.66 -46.75
N ILE A 985 19.55 6.80 -46.84
CA ILE A 985 20.01 8.08 -46.29
C ILE A 985 19.24 8.40 -45.00
N PHE A 986 19.96 8.66 -43.92
CA PHE A 986 19.42 9.14 -42.64
C PHE A 986 19.75 10.62 -42.43
N SER A 987 18.78 11.41 -41.96
CA SER A 987 18.96 12.83 -41.65
C SER A 987 18.74 13.14 -40.16
N PHE A 988 19.73 13.73 -39.48
CA PHE A 988 19.69 14.03 -38.02
C PHE A 988 19.74 15.53 -37.73
N ASP A 989 19.17 15.99 -36.60
CA ASP A 989 19.31 17.37 -36.12
C ASP A 989 20.67 17.63 -35.43
N LYS A 990 21.39 18.67 -35.87
CA LYS A 990 22.69 19.08 -35.31
C LYS A 990 22.67 19.49 -33.83
N ALA A 991 21.51 19.80 -33.24
CA ALA A 991 21.41 20.15 -31.83
C ALA A 991 21.62 18.92 -30.91
N ILE A 992 21.15 17.75 -31.33
CA ILE A 992 21.26 16.48 -30.58
C ILE A 992 22.68 15.91 -30.67
N LEU A 993 23.29 16.00 -31.86
CA LEU A 993 24.72 15.70 -32.02
C LEU A 993 25.59 16.60 -31.14
N ARG A 994 25.19 17.85 -30.89
CA ARG A 994 25.89 18.75 -29.97
C ARG A 994 25.73 18.40 -28.50
N SER A 995 24.58 17.88 -28.07
CA SER A 995 24.39 17.43 -26.68
C SER A 995 25.12 16.11 -26.41
N ALA A 996 25.22 15.21 -27.39
CA ALA A 996 25.98 13.96 -27.27
C ALA A 996 27.51 14.18 -27.22
N ILE A 997 28.01 15.27 -27.81
CA ILE A 997 29.45 15.62 -27.89
C ILE A 997 29.90 16.52 -26.71
N ALA A 998 29.00 16.93 -25.79
CA ALA A 998 29.32 17.87 -24.71
C ALA A 998 30.12 17.24 -23.53
N THR A 999 30.42 15.96 -23.57
CA THR A 999 31.46 15.35 -22.73
C THR A 999 32.83 15.68 -23.34
N ASP A 1000 33.74 16.22 -22.52
CA ASP A 1000 35.09 16.70 -22.91
C ASP A 1000 36.06 15.58 -23.38
N ASP A 1001 35.53 14.53 -24.02
CA ASP A 1001 36.30 13.41 -24.55
C ASP A 1001 36.36 13.50 -26.09
N GLU A 1002 37.42 14.15 -26.60
CA GLU A 1002 37.73 14.23 -28.04
C GLU A 1002 37.91 12.84 -28.72
N SER A 1003 37.80 11.73 -27.97
CA SER A 1003 37.91 10.36 -28.48
C SER A 1003 36.66 9.86 -29.22
N MET A 1004 35.45 10.32 -28.89
CA MET A 1004 34.20 9.77 -29.45
C MET A 1004 33.89 10.14 -30.91
N ILE A 1005 34.65 11.05 -31.53
CA ILE A 1005 34.44 11.41 -32.95
C ILE A 1005 35.37 10.63 -33.90
N ASN A 1006 36.33 9.87 -33.36
CA ASN A 1006 37.35 9.22 -34.21
C ASN A 1006 36.98 7.83 -34.71
N ASP A 1007 35.95 7.18 -34.14
CA ASP A 1007 35.51 5.86 -34.59
C ASP A 1007 34.16 6.01 -35.31
N ASN A 1008 34.21 5.95 -36.65
CA ASN A 1008 33.05 6.05 -37.54
C ASN A 1008 32.18 4.78 -37.45
N GLU A 1009 31.54 4.53 -36.31
CA GLU A 1009 30.72 3.32 -36.12
C GLU A 1009 29.26 3.71 -35.83
N LEU A 1010 28.34 3.09 -36.57
CA LEU A 1010 26.88 3.11 -36.37
C LEU A 1010 26.47 1.64 -36.20
N TYR A 1011 25.77 1.32 -35.12
CA TYR A 1011 25.44 -0.06 -34.78
C TYR A 1011 23.99 -0.39 -35.16
N LEU A 1012 23.78 -1.58 -35.75
CA LEU A 1012 22.46 -2.11 -36.08
C LEU A 1012 22.35 -3.53 -35.51
N PHE A 1013 21.26 -3.84 -34.79
CA PHE A 1013 21.03 -5.16 -34.19
C PHE A 1013 19.70 -5.73 -34.66
N GLY A 1014 19.60 -7.05 -34.84
CA GLY A 1014 18.32 -7.71 -35.11
C GLY A 1014 18.24 -9.16 -34.66
N SER A 1015 17.07 -9.59 -34.18
CA SER A 1015 16.81 -10.95 -33.69
C SER A 1015 15.50 -11.52 -34.21
N ASN A 1016 15.36 -12.85 -34.15
CA ASN A 1016 14.15 -13.59 -34.51
C ASN A 1016 13.64 -14.28 -33.23
N SER A 1017 12.57 -13.77 -32.63
CA SER A 1017 11.99 -14.29 -31.38
C SER A 1017 11.07 -15.48 -31.65
N ALA A 1018 11.19 -16.55 -30.86
CA ALA A 1018 10.32 -17.73 -30.92
C ALA A 1018 8.93 -17.48 -30.32
N LEU A 1019 8.72 -16.38 -29.60
CA LEU A 1019 7.43 -16.05 -28.99
C LEU A 1019 6.47 -15.34 -29.97
N ASP A 1020 6.98 -14.64 -31.01
CA ASP A 1020 6.12 -13.82 -31.88
C ASP A 1020 6.36 -13.92 -33.40
N SER A 1021 7.28 -14.77 -33.89
CA SER A 1021 7.48 -15.02 -35.34
C SER A 1021 7.79 -13.76 -36.19
N GLY A 1022 8.58 -12.82 -35.67
CA GLY A 1022 9.00 -11.58 -36.36
C GLY A 1022 10.47 -11.20 -36.14
N PHE A 1023 11.03 -10.44 -37.09
CA PHE A 1023 12.42 -9.93 -37.08
C PHE A 1023 12.50 -8.48 -36.57
N PHE A 1024 13.36 -8.21 -35.60
CA PHE A 1024 13.56 -6.89 -34.99
C PHE A 1024 14.78 -6.16 -35.59
N LEU A 1025 14.78 -4.81 -35.59
CA LEU A 1025 15.96 -4.00 -35.93
C LEU A 1025 16.11 -2.78 -35.00
N GLY A 1026 17.19 -2.68 -34.22
CA GLY A 1026 17.55 -1.53 -33.37
C GLY A 1026 18.79 -0.79 -33.89
N MET A 1027 18.95 0.50 -33.56
CA MET A 1027 20.11 1.34 -33.95
C MET A 1027 20.76 2.03 -32.74
N GLU A 1028 22.10 2.03 -32.66
CA GLU A 1028 22.91 2.78 -31.66
C GLU A 1028 23.96 3.67 -32.34
#